data_AF-A0A9P7G4P5-F1
#
_entry.id   AF-A0A9P7G4P5-F1
#
_cell.length_a   1.000
_cell.length_b   1.000
_cell.length_c   1.000
_cell.angle_alpha   90.00
_cell.angle_beta   90.00
_cell.angle_gamma   90.00
#
_symmetry.space_group_name_H-M   'P 1'
#
loop_
_entity.id
_entity.type
_entity.pdbx_description
1 polymer ?
#
loop_
_entity_poly.entity_id
_entity_poly.type
_entity_poly.pdbx_seq_one_letter_code
_entity_poly.pdbx_strand_id
1 'polypeptide(L)'
;MTVTTRPRPRPLRRQKPPPSPPTIDIPVLKSVIIDITDSEEEGGRGREAEESDLSPLTPSPVDTRAASKFPEIKSASCTAHPLKVQLFGNETPGRTIVEIDTPSQNNIVSLEDLHRRIRFRTPTFVTLSPDADPHASPRKKHKYDRKEYEDRWRDAVDRLAKDRKGFDEDEDDDELPEVGTTDFALYVTSAPSPTKSVATPRKGEKGTGNGKRKRRDTDSEDDDDNDKERSRSYLRWSPPPPDELLQIPGELLLAKDKASASHYWPGQILAYIPPKNARQAPKYRVHFLDGAEIDIPRDWFFTSEDSGFATCIIGEWQSDFKEVQNDDDDDNGDDMPHMKDVRVRPPSPIPLDPPPSSDEFSTLSIREKLAYVKPVLIAILNENYAPALTRHKNFIAGGSKRKNVVDDAGLRGQMDPRDVNALQQCLSEWCLRDERRADAIVDDAEPESQINGNDNLDEFLARRSVSPAGSAATLPLSQGDQPPETSFAPSEMLDVELTSSFSDLSDTVPDSSTPADPENPFDPPPRQRGSEAYEGLSKVEKIDYCLNVLLPEAIMQVLLWTCGERRSVALLSDEHEEDLHMKGEIKLRERDWVTDVTRLRESCARKLARGNTLNGFAGSGSQDGEVYSAAGRLKRGVRVPKSYRE
;
A
#
# COMPACT_ATOMS: atom_id res chain seq x y z
N MET A 1 -37.48 -5.72 57.97
CA MET A 1 -37.46 -4.28 57.64
C MET A 1 -36.11 -3.72 58.08
N THR A 2 -35.16 -3.66 57.15
CA THR A 2 -33.80 -3.15 57.37
C THR A 2 -33.61 -1.98 56.43
N VAL A 3 -33.48 -0.78 57.01
CA VAL A 3 -33.39 0.49 56.28
C VAL A 3 -31.93 0.74 55.95
N THR A 4 -31.57 0.63 54.67
CA THR A 4 -30.23 0.96 54.15
C THR A 4 -30.13 2.48 53.95
N THR A 5 -29.34 3.13 54.80
CA THR A 5 -29.01 4.56 54.72
C THR A 5 -28.04 4.85 53.57
N ARG A 6 -28.44 5.73 52.63
CA ARG A 6 -27.58 6.25 51.55
C ARG A 6 -26.51 7.22 52.09
N PRO A 7 -25.28 7.22 51.54
CA PRO A 7 -24.24 8.15 51.95
C PRO A 7 -24.49 9.56 51.40
N ARG A 8 -24.17 10.58 52.21
CA ARG A 8 -24.30 12.00 51.87
C ARG A 8 -23.30 12.43 50.78
N PRO A 9 -23.66 13.37 49.89
CA PRO A 9 -22.76 13.89 48.87
C PRO A 9 -21.63 14.73 49.50
N ARG A 10 -20.41 14.55 48.98
CA ARG A 10 -19.24 15.36 49.34
C ARG A 10 -19.40 16.79 48.83
N PRO A 11 -19.00 17.83 49.61
CA PRO A 11 -19.07 19.21 49.17
C PRO A 11 -18.08 19.48 48.02
N LEU A 12 -18.58 20.17 46.98
CA LEU A 12 -17.81 20.61 45.83
C LEU A 12 -16.69 21.57 46.28
N ARG A 13 -15.46 21.18 45.99
CA ARG A 13 -14.25 21.98 46.19
C ARG A 13 -14.30 23.18 45.23
N ARG A 14 -14.42 24.40 45.77
CA ARG A 14 -14.35 25.66 45.01
C ARG A 14 -13.10 25.64 44.11
N GLN A 15 -13.31 25.58 42.80
CA GLN A 15 -12.25 25.79 41.82
C GLN A 15 -11.84 27.27 41.86
N LYS A 16 -10.54 27.52 41.98
CA LYS A 16 -9.95 28.84 41.75
C LYS A 16 -10.08 29.14 40.24
N PRO A 17 -10.44 30.38 39.84
CA PRO A 17 -10.43 30.74 38.43
C PRO A 17 -9.01 30.58 37.86
N PRO A 18 -8.87 30.13 36.60
CA PRO A 18 -7.58 29.98 35.95
C PRO A 18 -6.87 31.35 35.85
N PRO A 19 -5.53 31.40 35.98
CA PRO A 19 -4.79 32.62 35.71
C PRO A 19 -4.98 33.01 34.24
N SER A 20 -5.19 34.31 34.00
CA SER A 20 -5.22 34.90 32.66
C SER A 20 -3.96 34.52 31.88
N PRO A 21 -4.07 34.19 30.58
CA PRO A 21 -2.92 33.81 29.76
C PRO A 21 -1.91 34.96 29.72
N PRO A 22 -0.60 34.66 29.74
CA PRO A 22 0.41 35.68 29.53
C PRO A 22 0.25 36.26 28.12
N THR A 23 0.22 37.59 28.01
CA THR A 23 0.36 38.30 26.75
C THR A 23 1.71 37.93 26.16
N ILE A 24 1.71 37.11 25.11
CA ILE A 24 2.89 36.79 24.31
C ILE A 24 3.03 37.94 23.31
N ASP A 25 3.99 38.84 23.55
CA ASP A 25 4.46 39.76 22.53
C ASP A 25 5.16 38.93 21.45
N ILE A 26 4.49 38.78 20.30
CA ILE A 26 5.04 38.12 19.12
C ILE A 26 6.07 39.07 18.48
N PRO A 27 7.37 38.73 18.44
CA PRO A 27 8.31 39.52 17.64
C PRO A 27 7.97 39.34 16.17
N VAL A 28 7.71 40.47 15.50
CA VAL A 28 7.55 40.59 14.05
C VAL A 28 8.79 39.98 13.37
N LEU A 29 8.64 38.78 12.82
CA LEU A 29 9.63 38.18 11.92
C LEU A 29 9.65 39.00 10.63
N LYS A 30 10.72 39.78 10.45
CA LYS A 30 11.06 40.40 9.17
C LYS A 30 11.32 39.28 8.16
N SER A 31 10.58 39.32 7.06
CA SER A 31 10.80 38.49 5.88
C SER A 31 12.24 38.64 5.39
N VAL A 32 12.93 37.52 5.26
CA VAL A 32 14.18 37.42 4.50
C VAL A 32 13.78 37.16 3.06
N ILE A 33 13.86 38.21 2.24
CA ILE A 33 13.83 38.11 0.78
C ILE A 33 15.21 37.59 0.37
N ILE A 34 15.25 36.39 -0.22
CA ILE A 34 16.45 35.89 -0.90
C ILE A 34 16.38 36.48 -2.31
N ASP A 35 17.04 37.62 -2.50
CA ASP A 35 17.34 38.15 -3.83
C ASP A 35 18.37 37.22 -4.50
N ILE A 36 17.95 36.55 -5.57
CA ILE A 36 18.86 35.92 -6.51
C ILE A 36 19.38 37.05 -7.40
N THR A 37 20.53 37.61 -7.04
CA THR A 37 21.24 38.55 -7.91
C THR A 37 21.97 37.76 -8.99
N ASP A 38 21.54 37.98 -10.23
CA ASP A 38 22.27 37.69 -11.44
C ASP A 38 23.68 38.26 -11.37
N SER A 39 24.67 37.40 -11.61
CA SER A 39 26.07 37.79 -11.73
C SER A 39 26.33 38.17 -13.18
N GLU A 40 26.36 39.46 -13.46
CA GLU A 40 26.90 40.03 -14.68
C GLU A 40 28.42 39.82 -14.71
N GLU A 41 28.91 38.96 -15.61
CA GLU A 41 30.29 39.02 -16.09
C GLU A 41 30.35 39.96 -17.31
N GLU A 42 30.83 41.18 -17.10
CA GLU A 42 31.32 42.04 -18.17
C GLU A 42 32.65 41.49 -18.72
N GLY A 43 32.69 41.22 -20.03
CA GLY A 43 33.84 40.61 -20.68
C GLY A 43 34.00 40.88 -22.18
N GLY A 44 33.77 42.10 -22.64
CA GLY A 44 34.58 42.74 -23.71
C GLY A 44 34.46 42.33 -25.20
N ARG A 45 34.30 43.38 -26.01
CA ARG A 45 34.85 43.61 -27.38
C ARG A 45 34.23 42.88 -28.60
N GLY A 46 33.39 43.61 -29.33
CA GLY A 46 33.71 44.15 -30.66
C GLY A 46 33.32 43.38 -31.93
N ARG A 47 32.94 44.17 -32.95
CA ARG A 47 32.68 43.88 -34.40
C ARG A 47 31.25 43.46 -34.74
N GLU A 48 30.48 44.33 -35.39
CA GLU A 48 30.41 44.61 -36.85
C GLU A 48 29.67 43.53 -37.66
N ALA A 49 28.50 43.95 -38.17
CA ALA A 49 27.89 43.65 -39.47
C ALA A 49 27.30 42.25 -39.81
N GLU A 50 26.33 42.33 -40.72
CA GLU A 50 25.73 41.29 -41.58
C GLU A 50 24.50 40.51 -41.11
N GLU A 51 23.34 41.12 -41.39
CA GLU A 51 22.29 40.62 -42.29
C GLU A 51 22.56 39.26 -42.98
N SER A 52 21.75 38.22 -42.68
CA SER A 52 21.35 37.14 -43.61
C SER A 52 20.37 36.13 -42.97
N ASP A 53 19.10 36.25 -43.37
CA ASP A 53 18.32 35.23 -44.10
C ASP A 53 18.75 33.74 -43.98
N LEU A 54 17.99 32.89 -43.26
CA LEU A 54 17.95 31.43 -43.48
C LEU A 54 16.63 30.78 -42.99
N SER A 55 16.18 29.82 -43.82
CA SER A 55 14.91 29.08 -43.83
C SER A 55 14.82 27.88 -42.85
N PRO A 56 13.63 27.27 -42.64
CA PRO A 56 13.43 26.18 -41.68
C PRO A 56 13.79 24.78 -42.22
N LEU A 57 14.37 23.95 -41.35
CA LEU A 57 14.73 22.54 -41.58
C LEU A 57 13.55 21.59 -41.28
N THR A 58 13.45 20.55 -42.10
CA THR A 58 12.50 19.42 -42.01
C THR A 58 12.96 18.32 -41.04
N PRO A 59 12.06 17.49 -40.48
CA PRO A 59 12.41 16.37 -39.61
C PRO A 59 12.63 15.04 -40.37
N SER A 60 13.58 14.23 -39.89
CA SER A 60 13.92 12.86 -40.34
C SER A 60 13.23 11.80 -39.47
N PRO A 61 12.89 10.61 -40.00
CA PRO A 61 12.10 9.59 -39.30
C PRO A 61 12.94 8.65 -38.41
N VAL A 62 12.24 8.05 -37.45
CA VAL A 62 12.71 7.12 -36.41
C VAL A 62 12.74 5.69 -36.95
N ASP A 63 13.85 4.97 -36.75
CA ASP A 63 14.00 3.54 -37.02
C ASP A 63 14.03 2.74 -35.70
N THR A 64 13.14 1.76 -35.57
CA THR A 64 13.02 0.82 -34.44
C THR A 64 13.49 -0.58 -34.84
N ARG A 65 14.58 -1.07 -34.22
CA ARG A 65 14.80 -2.51 -33.90
C ARG A 65 16.16 -2.73 -33.24
N ALA A 66 16.18 -3.15 -31.97
CA ALA A 66 17.35 -3.75 -31.34
C ALA A 66 16.96 -5.12 -30.76
N ALA A 67 17.65 -6.16 -31.22
CA ALA A 67 17.61 -7.51 -30.64
C ALA A 67 18.92 -7.72 -29.86
N SER A 68 18.82 -8.02 -28.56
CA SER A 68 19.95 -8.26 -27.67
C SER A 68 20.75 -9.51 -28.08
N LYS A 69 22.05 -9.35 -28.31
CA LYS A 69 23.04 -10.41 -28.65
C LYS A 69 24.16 -10.37 -27.61
N PHE A 70 24.29 -11.41 -26.79
CA PHE A 70 25.50 -11.64 -25.99
C PHE A 70 26.63 -12.23 -26.84
N PRO A 71 27.91 -11.89 -26.58
CA PRO A 71 29.05 -12.41 -27.33
C PRO A 71 29.35 -13.88 -27.00
N GLU A 72 29.25 -14.74 -28.00
CA GLU A 72 29.66 -16.14 -27.94
C GLU A 72 31.20 -16.24 -27.96
N ILE A 73 31.82 -16.58 -26.82
CA ILE A 73 33.28 -16.77 -26.72
C ILE A 73 33.64 -18.11 -27.36
N LYS A 74 33.99 -18.09 -28.65
CA LYS A 74 34.49 -19.27 -29.36
C LYS A 74 35.87 -19.68 -28.83
N SER A 75 35.99 -20.94 -28.45
CA SER A 75 37.17 -21.58 -27.86
C SER A 75 38.35 -21.57 -28.83
N ALA A 76 39.23 -20.58 -28.72
CA ALA A 76 40.67 -20.67 -29.06
C ALA A 76 41.44 -19.35 -28.87
N SER A 77 40.78 -18.19 -28.78
CA SER A 77 41.48 -16.91 -28.63
C SER A 77 41.61 -16.52 -27.16
N CYS A 78 42.81 -16.73 -26.60
CA CYS A 78 43.25 -16.11 -25.36
C CYS A 78 43.01 -14.59 -25.46
N THR A 79 42.13 -14.04 -24.64
CA THR A 79 41.94 -12.59 -24.59
C THR A 79 43.23 -11.99 -24.04
N ALA A 80 43.92 -11.14 -24.82
CA ALA A 80 45.18 -10.50 -24.40
C ALA A 80 45.03 -9.54 -23.21
N HIS A 81 43.81 -9.37 -22.69
CA HIS A 81 43.49 -8.50 -21.58
C HIS A 81 43.03 -9.34 -20.39
N PRO A 82 43.54 -9.04 -19.19
CA PRO A 82 43.12 -9.72 -17.97
C PRO A 82 41.65 -9.38 -17.64
N LEU A 83 40.91 -10.37 -17.14
CA LEU A 83 39.49 -10.23 -16.81
C LEU A 83 39.33 -9.71 -15.37
N LYS A 84 38.69 -8.55 -15.21
CA LYS A 84 38.35 -8.01 -13.89
C LYS A 84 37.00 -8.57 -13.43
N VAL A 85 37.01 -9.33 -12.34
CA VAL A 85 35.82 -9.95 -11.76
C VAL A 85 35.52 -9.38 -10.38
N GLN A 86 34.25 -9.14 -10.10
CA GLN A 86 33.79 -8.76 -8.76
C GLN A 86 33.52 -10.03 -7.95
N LEU A 87 34.12 -10.14 -6.77
CA LEU A 87 33.88 -11.28 -5.87
C LEU A 87 32.63 -11.04 -5.01
N PHE A 88 31.77 -12.05 -4.95
CA PHE A 88 30.62 -12.09 -4.04
C PHE A 88 31.00 -12.81 -2.74
N GLY A 89 30.74 -12.17 -1.60
CA GLY A 89 31.11 -12.66 -0.26
C GLY A 89 32.32 -11.91 0.31
N ASN A 90 32.08 -10.96 1.22
CA ASN A 90 33.15 -10.16 1.83
C ASN A 90 33.64 -10.77 3.14
N GLU A 91 34.96 -10.81 3.33
CA GLU A 91 35.58 -10.69 4.66
C GLU A 91 36.50 -9.47 4.81
N THR A 92 36.86 -8.77 3.73
CA THR A 92 37.73 -7.58 3.82
C THR A 92 37.17 -6.40 3.04
N PRO A 93 36.77 -5.30 3.71
CA PRO A 93 36.40 -4.07 3.02
C PRO A 93 37.63 -3.52 2.27
N GLY A 94 37.54 -3.40 0.95
CA GLY A 94 38.56 -2.73 0.12
C GLY A 94 39.15 -3.52 -1.05
N ARG A 95 38.80 -4.81 -1.24
CA ARG A 95 39.16 -5.57 -2.46
C ARG A 95 37.97 -6.39 -2.96
N THR A 96 37.10 -5.74 -3.73
CA THR A 96 35.97 -6.39 -4.39
C THR A 96 36.30 -6.85 -5.80
N ILE A 97 37.35 -6.34 -6.44
CA ILE A 97 37.71 -6.64 -7.82
C ILE A 97 39.02 -7.45 -7.86
N VAL A 98 38.99 -8.63 -8.49
CA VAL A 98 40.15 -9.48 -8.75
C VAL A 98 40.41 -9.53 -10.25
N GLU A 99 41.67 -9.51 -10.64
CA GLU A 99 42.11 -9.57 -12.03
C GLU A 99 42.58 -11.00 -12.35
N ILE A 100 42.02 -11.60 -13.40
CA ILE A 100 42.34 -12.96 -13.87
C ILE A 100 43.09 -12.83 -15.18
N ASP A 101 44.40 -13.07 -15.14
CA ASP A 101 45.28 -12.88 -16.30
C ASP A 101 45.02 -13.86 -17.45
N THR A 102 44.58 -15.08 -17.12
CA THR A 102 44.34 -16.15 -18.10
C THR A 102 42.95 -16.76 -17.88
N PRO A 103 41.87 -16.09 -18.29
CA PRO A 103 40.53 -16.67 -18.20
C PRO A 103 40.44 -17.94 -19.06
N SER A 104 39.84 -19.00 -18.52
CA SER A 104 39.57 -20.24 -19.25
C SER A 104 38.08 -20.52 -19.26
N GLN A 105 37.59 -21.18 -20.33
CA GLN A 105 36.17 -21.57 -20.43
C GLN A 105 35.73 -22.51 -19.31
N ASN A 106 36.67 -23.24 -18.69
CA ASN A 106 36.35 -24.10 -17.55
C ASN A 106 36.10 -23.30 -16.26
N ASN A 107 36.62 -22.07 -16.17
CA ASN A 107 36.49 -21.21 -15.00
C ASN A 107 35.39 -20.13 -15.15
N ILE A 108 34.87 -19.94 -16.37
CA ILE A 108 33.79 -18.99 -16.66
C ILE A 108 32.56 -19.80 -17.02
N VAL A 109 31.69 -19.99 -16.04
CA VAL A 109 30.46 -20.78 -16.19
C VAL A 109 29.26 -19.84 -16.12
N SER A 110 28.26 -20.07 -16.97
CA SER A 110 26.98 -19.35 -16.89
C SER A 110 26.33 -19.55 -15.52
N LEU A 111 25.68 -18.50 -15.00
CA LEU A 111 24.90 -18.53 -13.77
C LEU A 111 23.83 -19.63 -13.79
N GLU A 112 23.23 -19.84 -14.96
CA GLU A 112 22.12 -20.78 -15.15
C GLU A 112 22.55 -22.04 -15.91
N ASP A 113 22.00 -23.18 -15.49
CA ASP A 113 22.04 -24.40 -16.28
C ASP A 113 21.13 -24.29 -17.53
N LEU A 114 21.12 -25.33 -18.35
CA LEU A 114 20.24 -25.40 -19.53
C LEU A 114 18.74 -25.36 -19.19
N HIS A 115 18.37 -25.44 -17.91
CA HIS A 115 16.98 -25.43 -17.41
C HIS A 115 16.63 -24.10 -16.71
N ARG A 116 17.42 -23.03 -16.89
CA ARG A 116 17.24 -21.74 -16.21
C ARG A 116 17.28 -21.84 -14.67
N ARG A 117 17.99 -22.84 -14.12
CA ARG A 117 18.22 -22.96 -12.67
C ARG A 117 19.60 -22.45 -12.31
N ILE A 118 19.69 -21.69 -11.22
CA ILE A 118 20.96 -21.19 -10.68
C ILE A 118 21.88 -22.39 -10.36
N ARG A 119 23.04 -22.47 -11.01
CA ARG A 119 24.00 -23.60 -10.89
C ARG A 119 24.61 -23.73 -9.50
N PHE A 120 24.66 -22.64 -8.74
CA PHE A 120 25.40 -22.53 -7.49
C PHE A 120 24.56 -22.82 -6.23
N ARG A 121 23.39 -23.47 -6.34
CA ARG A 121 22.53 -23.78 -5.18
C ARG A 121 23.19 -24.70 -4.15
N THR A 122 24.06 -25.61 -4.62
CA THR A 122 24.80 -26.51 -3.73
C THR A 122 26.22 -25.96 -3.57
N PRO A 123 26.75 -25.84 -2.33
CA PRO A 123 28.11 -25.36 -2.13
C PRO A 123 29.12 -26.30 -2.79
N THR A 124 29.95 -25.78 -3.69
CA THR A 124 30.97 -26.56 -4.41
C THR A 124 32.34 -26.51 -3.74
N PHE A 125 32.48 -25.79 -2.62
CA PHE A 125 33.74 -25.74 -1.90
C PHE A 125 34.05 -27.11 -1.28
N VAL A 126 35.22 -27.66 -1.63
CA VAL A 126 35.74 -28.86 -1.00
C VAL A 126 36.42 -28.43 0.28
N THR A 127 35.78 -28.61 1.43
CA THR A 127 36.53 -28.64 2.69
C THR A 127 37.42 -29.87 2.62
N LEU A 128 38.73 -29.67 2.52
CA LEU A 128 39.69 -30.77 2.46
C LEU A 128 39.37 -31.74 3.61
N SER A 129 38.86 -32.91 3.26
CA SER A 129 38.55 -33.96 4.23
C SER A 129 39.84 -34.30 4.97
N PRO A 130 39.79 -34.53 6.29
CA PRO A 130 40.99 -34.81 7.09
C PRO A 130 41.79 -36.07 6.69
N ASP A 131 41.34 -36.83 5.68
CA ASP A 131 42.01 -38.04 5.17
C ASP A 131 43.07 -37.78 4.07
N ALA A 132 43.34 -36.53 3.71
CA ALA A 132 44.39 -36.21 2.75
C ALA A 132 45.78 -36.13 3.43
N ASP A 133 46.57 -37.17 3.17
CA ASP A 133 48.00 -37.32 3.42
C ASP A 133 48.45 -37.56 4.89
N PRO A 134 48.70 -38.83 5.29
CA PRO A 134 49.23 -39.17 6.61
C PRO A 134 50.67 -38.68 6.85
N HIS A 135 51.35 -38.11 5.84
CA HIS A 135 52.70 -37.59 5.98
C HIS A 135 52.80 -36.07 6.13
N ALA A 136 51.67 -35.34 6.12
CA ALA A 136 51.68 -33.89 6.33
C ALA A 136 51.88 -33.53 7.82
N SER A 137 52.88 -32.68 8.10
CA SER A 137 53.23 -32.22 9.45
C SER A 137 52.04 -31.49 10.14
N PRO A 138 51.73 -31.74 11.43
CA PRO A 138 50.54 -31.20 12.09
C PRO A 138 50.58 -29.67 12.20
N ARG A 139 49.88 -28.97 11.29
CA ARG A 139 49.63 -27.53 11.44
C ARG A 139 48.38 -27.31 12.30
N LYS A 140 48.43 -26.30 13.19
CA LYS A 140 47.33 -25.89 14.07
C LYS A 140 46.07 -25.61 13.22
N LYS A 141 45.13 -26.55 13.19
CA LYS A 141 43.91 -26.46 12.40
C LYS A 141 43.05 -25.32 12.95
N HIS A 142 42.87 -24.25 12.17
CA HIS A 142 41.85 -23.26 12.45
C HIS A 142 40.50 -23.97 12.40
N LYS A 143 39.71 -23.86 13.46
CA LYS A 143 38.41 -24.54 13.57
C LYS A 143 37.42 -23.77 12.70
N TYR A 144 37.43 -24.06 11.41
CA TYR A 144 36.49 -23.49 10.46
C TYR A 144 35.10 -24.08 10.73
N ASP A 145 34.13 -23.23 11.05
CA ASP A 145 32.74 -23.65 11.18
C ASP A 145 32.16 -23.84 9.78
N ARG A 146 31.92 -25.10 9.40
CA ARG A 146 31.34 -25.45 8.10
C ARG A 146 30.03 -24.70 7.86
N LYS A 147 29.23 -24.48 8.90
CA LYS A 147 27.93 -23.79 8.80
C LYS A 147 28.12 -22.33 8.37
N GLU A 148 29.16 -21.67 8.88
CA GLU A 148 29.46 -20.29 8.54
C GLU A 148 29.80 -20.14 7.04
N TYR A 149 30.55 -21.09 6.47
CA TYR A 149 30.83 -21.10 5.02
C TYR A 149 29.58 -21.38 4.18
N GLU A 150 28.69 -22.26 4.64
CA GLU A 150 27.42 -22.54 3.97
C GLU A 150 26.46 -21.34 4.00
N ASP A 151 26.42 -20.60 5.12
CA ASP A 151 25.64 -19.37 5.27
C ASP A 151 26.19 -18.25 4.35
N ARG A 152 27.52 -18.10 4.29
CA ARG A 152 28.17 -17.12 3.40
C ARG A 152 28.02 -17.45 1.92
N TRP A 153 28.11 -18.72 1.57
CA TRP A 153 27.86 -19.19 0.20
C TRP A 153 26.42 -18.85 -0.23
N ARG A 154 25.43 -19.11 0.63
CA ARG A 154 24.03 -18.75 0.36
C ARG A 154 23.85 -17.25 0.20
N ASP A 155 24.43 -16.44 1.10
CA ASP A 155 24.36 -14.96 1.00
C ASP A 155 24.96 -14.45 -0.31
N ALA A 156 26.09 -15.02 -0.76
CA ALA A 156 26.73 -14.68 -2.02
C ALA A 156 25.86 -15.04 -3.24
N VAL A 157 25.25 -16.24 -3.24
CA VAL A 157 24.35 -16.68 -4.32
C VAL A 157 23.07 -15.83 -4.36
N ASP A 158 22.53 -15.43 -3.20
CA ASP A 158 21.35 -14.56 -3.13
C ASP A 158 21.64 -13.16 -3.65
N ARG A 159 22.82 -12.59 -3.36
CA ARG A 159 23.24 -11.31 -3.94
C ARG A 159 23.41 -11.40 -5.45
N LEU A 160 24.04 -12.47 -5.94
CA LEU A 160 24.20 -12.72 -7.37
C LEU A 160 22.84 -12.82 -8.09
N ALA A 161 21.83 -13.40 -7.44
CA ALA A 161 20.47 -13.47 -7.97
C ALA A 161 19.77 -12.09 -7.95
N LYS A 162 20.00 -11.27 -6.92
CA LYS A 162 19.44 -9.92 -6.81
C LYS A 162 20.05 -8.93 -7.80
N ASP A 163 21.37 -8.91 -7.95
CA ASP A 163 22.04 -8.01 -8.90
C ASP A 163 21.59 -8.27 -10.34
N ARG A 164 21.27 -9.53 -10.67
CA ARG A 164 20.68 -9.84 -11.97
C ARG A 164 19.27 -9.27 -12.13
N LYS A 165 18.41 -9.44 -11.12
CA LYS A 165 17.05 -8.89 -11.16
C LYS A 165 17.07 -7.37 -11.30
N GLY A 166 17.96 -6.70 -10.58
CA GLY A 166 18.10 -5.25 -10.64
C GLY A 166 18.66 -4.70 -11.96
N PHE A 167 19.24 -5.53 -12.83
CA PHE A 167 19.77 -5.07 -14.12
C PHE A 167 18.73 -5.18 -15.26
N ASP A 168 17.78 -6.10 -15.14
CA ASP A 168 16.71 -6.27 -16.12
C ASP A 168 15.41 -5.53 -15.70
N GLU A 169 15.26 -5.13 -14.43
CA GLU A 169 14.05 -4.44 -13.92
C GLU A 169 13.99 -2.92 -14.19
N ASP A 170 15.11 -2.30 -14.62
CA ASP A 170 15.17 -0.84 -14.84
C ASP A 170 14.94 -0.41 -16.31
N GLU A 171 14.96 -1.33 -17.29
CA GLU A 171 14.89 -0.90 -18.70
C GLU A 171 13.77 -1.46 -19.58
N ASP A 172 13.23 -2.68 -19.45
CA ASP A 172 12.03 -3.10 -20.23
C ASP A 172 11.44 -4.44 -19.69
N ASP A 173 10.09 -4.56 -19.68
CA ASP A 173 9.26 -5.79 -19.62
C ASP A 173 8.76 -6.40 -18.28
N ASP A 174 7.50 -6.07 -17.93
CA ASP A 174 6.33 -6.97 -17.97
C ASP A 174 6.50 -8.52 -17.80
N GLU A 175 6.75 -9.02 -16.59
CA GLU A 175 6.43 -10.44 -16.26
C GLU A 175 5.83 -10.60 -14.84
N LEU A 176 4.53 -10.93 -14.82
CA LEU A 176 3.64 -11.01 -13.64
C LEU A 176 3.99 -12.16 -12.67
N PRO A 177 3.87 -11.98 -11.33
CA PRO A 177 3.70 -13.10 -10.41
C PRO A 177 2.26 -13.65 -10.49
N GLU A 178 2.14 -14.98 -10.56
CA GLU A 178 0.87 -15.71 -10.59
C GLU A 178 -0.05 -15.36 -9.40
N VAL A 179 -1.30 -15.07 -9.75
CA VAL A 179 -2.39 -14.63 -8.89
C VAL A 179 -2.81 -15.74 -7.92
N GLY A 180 -2.81 -15.43 -6.62
CA GLY A 180 -3.35 -16.29 -5.58
C GLY A 180 -3.85 -15.50 -4.37
N THR A 181 -5.17 -15.25 -4.37
CA THR A 181 -6.05 -14.92 -3.23
C THR A 181 -5.76 -13.65 -2.42
N THR A 182 -6.69 -12.72 -2.57
CA THR A 182 -6.96 -11.50 -1.82
C THR A 182 -6.88 -11.65 -0.30
N ASP A 183 -5.90 -10.99 0.32
CA ASP A 183 -5.92 -10.54 1.72
C ASP A 183 -5.64 -9.03 1.73
N PHE A 184 -6.71 -8.23 1.73
CA PHE A 184 -6.68 -6.77 1.57
C PHE A 184 -6.43 -6.02 2.89
N ALA A 185 -5.70 -6.62 3.82
CA ALA A 185 -5.40 -6.01 5.11
C ALA A 185 -3.91 -6.09 5.41
N LEU A 186 -3.18 -5.01 5.06
CA LEU A 186 -1.95 -4.47 5.64
C LEU A 186 -1.09 -3.84 4.53
N TYR A 187 -1.33 -2.56 4.22
CA TYR A 187 -0.32 -1.75 3.54
C TYR A 187 0.50 -1.02 4.62
N VAL A 188 1.72 -1.51 4.81
CA VAL A 188 2.81 -0.88 5.57
C VAL A 188 3.88 -0.53 4.54
N THR A 189 4.31 0.73 4.53
CA THR A 189 5.37 1.23 3.66
C THR A 189 6.74 0.70 4.13
N SER A 190 7.35 -0.18 3.34
CA SER A 190 8.67 -0.75 3.63
C SER A 190 9.81 0.09 3.02
N ALA A 191 10.77 0.52 3.84
CA ALA A 191 12.10 0.99 3.44
C ALA A 191 13.18 -0.03 3.88
N PRO A 192 14.35 -0.10 3.20
CA PRO A 192 15.25 -1.26 3.28
C PRO A 192 16.19 -1.25 4.50
N SER A 193 16.35 -2.41 5.15
CA SER A 193 17.31 -2.64 6.25
C SER A 193 18.63 -3.28 5.77
N PRO A 194 19.76 -3.08 6.48
CA PRO A 194 20.88 -4.01 6.45
C PRO A 194 21.22 -4.66 7.82
N THR A 195 21.11 -6.00 7.82
CA THR A 195 22.00 -7.04 8.40
C THR A 195 22.32 -7.17 9.90
N LYS A 196 21.76 -8.25 10.48
CA LYS A 196 22.40 -9.39 11.21
C LYS A 196 23.12 -9.16 12.56
N SER A 197 22.35 -9.34 13.65
CA SER A 197 22.48 -10.35 14.74
C SER A 197 23.80 -10.59 15.50
N VAL A 198 23.74 -10.59 16.84
CA VAL A 198 24.45 -11.59 17.69
C VAL A 198 23.59 -11.94 18.91
N ALA A 199 23.40 -13.24 19.14
CA ALA A 199 22.62 -13.81 20.24
C ALA A 199 23.50 -14.45 21.35
N THR A 200 22.91 -14.48 22.55
CA THR A 200 23.13 -15.39 23.72
C THR A 200 24.19 -15.00 24.78
N PRO A 201 24.12 -15.49 26.05
CA PRO A 201 23.20 -16.47 26.66
C PRO A 201 22.58 -16.10 28.04
N ARG A 202 21.61 -16.93 28.47
CA ARG A 202 21.02 -17.03 29.82
C ARG A 202 22.01 -17.52 30.88
N LYS A 203 22.02 -16.88 32.06
CA LYS A 203 22.33 -17.42 33.41
C LYS A 203 22.02 -16.28 34.41
N GLY A 204 21.05 -16.33 35.31
CA GLY A 204 20.93 -17.28 36.40
C GLY A 204 21.87 -16.86 37.55
N GLU A 205 21.40 -16.07 38.52
CA GLU A 205 21.61 -16.32 39.97
C GLU A 205 21.09 -15.18 40.86
N LYS A 206 20.33 -15.61 41.88
CA LYS A 206 19.91 -14.85 43.05
C LYS A 206 21.13 -14.59 43.93
N GLY A 207 21.27 -13.37 44.44
CA GLY A 207 22.31 -13.01 45.40
C GLY A 207 21.91 -11.84 46.26
N THR A 208 20.96 -12.04 47.17
CA THR A 208 20.74 -11.17 48.33
C THR A 208 21.97 -11.23 49.25
N GLY A 209 22.67 -10.12 49.43
CA GLY A 209 23.87 -10.06 50.26
C GLY A 209 24.11 -8.68 50.86
N ASN A 210 23.31 -8.31 51.87
CA ASN A 210 23.60 -7.21 52.77
C ASN A 210 24.89 -7.54 53.56
N GLY A 211 25.99 -6.87 53.22
CA GLY A 211 27.28 -7.00 53.90
C GLY A 211 27.83 -5.65 54.34
N LYS A 212 27.33 -5.11 55.46
CA LYS A 212 28.01 -4.04 56.21
C LYS A 212 29.35 -4.59 56.73
N ARG A 213 30.46 -4.20 56.10
CA ARG A 213 31.80 -4.33 56.70
C ARG A 213 32.47 -2.96 56.77
N LYS A 214 32.46 -2.42 57.98
CA LYS A 214 33.31 -1.35 58.51
C LYS A 214 34.70 -1.94 58.78
N ARG A 215 35.73 -1.47 58.07
CA ARG A 215 37.19 -1.64 58.32
C ARG A 215 37.89 -0.87 57.21
N ARG A 216 39.01 -0.19 57.37
CA ARG A 216 39.88 0.18 58.50
C ARG A 216 40.86 1.16 57.84
N ASP A 217 41.08 2.32 58.44
CA ASP A 217 42.11 3.26 57.98
C ASP A 217 43.44 2.52 57.87
N THR A 218 43.97 2.47 56.66
CA THR A 218 45.33 2.04 56.38
C THR A 218 45.90 3.07 55.43
N ASP A 219 46.58 4.00 56.07
CA ASP A 219 47.42 5.04 55.51
C ASP A 219 48.62 4.34 54.84
N SER A 220 48.67 4.37 53.51
CA SER A 220 49.81 3.92 52.73
C SER A 220 49.95 4.87 51.54
N GLU A 221 50.72 5.93 51.78
CA GLU A 221 51.39 6.74 50.77
C GLU A 221 52.46 5.84 50.13
N ASP A 222 52.24 5.42 48.87
CA ASP A 222 53.25 4.97 47.88
C ASP A 222 52.56 4.08 46.84
N ASP A 223 52.22 4.63 45.66
CA ASP A 223 52.20 3.95 44.34
C ASP A 223 51.60 4.89 43.27
N ASP A 224 52.43 5.78 42.74
CA ASP A 224 52.08 6.87 41.81
C ASP A 224 52.29 6.50 40.31
N ASP A 225 52.14 5.21 39.93
CA ASP A 225 52.46 4.75 38.56
C ASP A 225 51.40 3.85 37.88
N ASN A 226 50.24 3.60 38.50
CA ASN A 226 49.24 2.66 37.94
C ASN A 226 48.00 3.31 37.27
N ASP A 227 47.96 4.64 37.13
CA ASP A 227 46.79 5.35 36.58
C ASP A 227 46.76 5.47 35.04
N LYS A 228 47.81 5.02 34.32
CA LYS A 228 47.86 5.10 32.85
C LYS A 228 47.18 3.93 32.13
N GLU A 229 46.94 2.79 32.78
CA GLU A 229 46.35 1.61 32.13
C GLU A 229 44.81 1.55 32.27
N ARG A 230 44.23 2.19 33.29
CA ARG A 230 42.77 2.38 33.41
C ARG A 230 42.17 3.31 32.35
N SER A 231 43.00 4.12 31.70
CA SER A 231 42.56 5.04 30.65
C SER A 231 42.37 4.36 29.27
N ARG A 232 42.80 3.10 29.09
CA ARG A 232 42.64 2.38 27.81
C ARG A 232 41.40 1.47 27.74
N SER A 233 40.69 1.24 28.85
CA SER A 233 39.47 0.43 28.87
C SER A 233 38.17 1.24 28.79
N TYR A 234 38.23 2.55 28.50
CA TYR A 234 37.10 3.24 27.89
C TYR A 234 36.95 2.75 26.44
N LEU A 235 36.66 1.46 26.29
CA LEU A 235 35.95 0.95 25.13
C LEU A 235 34.78 1.91 24.95
N ARG A 236 34.88 2.70 23.88
CA ARG A 236 33.98 3.79 23.53
C ARG A 236 32.57 3.23 23.52
N TRP A 237 31.88 3.33 24.66
CA TRP A 237 30.55 2.80 24.80
C TRP A 237 29.66 3.50 23.77
N SER A 238 29.00 2.71 22.94
CA SER A 238 28.00 3.19 21.99
C SER A 238 26.61 2.85 22.52
N PRO A 239 25.64 3.77 22.41
CA PRO A 239 24.25 3.44 22.73
C PRO A 239 23.77 2.27 21.85
N PRO A 240 22.87 1.42 22.36
CA PRO A 240 22.23 0.41 21.54
C PRO A 240 21.44 1.09 20.40
N PRO A 241 21.32 0.46 19.22
CA PRO A 241 20.44 0.96 18.16
C PRO A 241 18.96 0.91 18.61
N PRO A 242 18.06 1.65 17.94
CA PRO A 242 16.62 1.48 18.11
C PRO A 242 16.18 0.06 17.76
N ASP A 243 15.03 -0.36 18.31
CA ASP A 243 14.41 -1.64 17.97
C ASP A 243 14.01 -1.67 16.48
N GLU A 244 14.54 -2.64 15.74
CA GLU A 244 14.38 -2.75 14.28
C GLU A 244 12.93 -3.05 13.86
N LEU A 245 12.10 -3.55 14.79
CA LEU A 245 10.69 -3.86 14.56
C LEU A 245 9.78 -2.63 14.67
N LEU A 246 10.29 -1.49 15.15
CA LEU A 246 9.49 -0.28 15.35
C LEU A 246 9.61 0.67 14.15
N GLN A 247 8.47 1.13 13.62
CA GLN A 247 8.46 2.17 12.60
C GLN A 247 8.62 3.57 13.24
N ILE A 248 9.85 4.07 13.30
CA ILE A 248 10.15 5.37 13.90
C ILE A 248 10.50 6.38 12.79
N PRO A 249 9.74 7.49 12.63
CA PRO A 249 8.50 7.87 13.33
C PRO A 249 7.25 7.16 12.77
N GLY A 250 6.17 7.17 13.55
CA GLY A 250 4.83 6.84 13.07
C GLY A 250 4.18 5.60 13.69
N GLU A 251 4.96 4.74 14.34
CA GLU A 251 4.47 3.51 14.99
C GLU A 251 3.32 3.81 15.96
N LEU A 252 2.19 3.13 15.74
CA LEU A 252 1.00 3.23 16.58
C LEU A 252 1.09 2.26 17.75
N LEU A 253 0.87 2.77 18.97
CA LEU A 253 1.07 2.00 20.18
C LEU A 253 0.02 2.29 21.26
N LEU A 254 0.02 1.45 22.29
CA LEU A 254 -0.67 1.69 23.55
C LEU A 254 0.38 1.82 24.66
N ALA A 255 0.44 2.98 25.31
CA ALA A 255 1.49 3.33 26.27
C ALA A 255 0.95 3.78 27.63
N LYS A 256 1.75 3.58 28.67
CA LYS A 256 1.54 4.17 30.00
C LYS A 256 2.16 5.56 30.07
N ASP A 257 1.46 6.51 30.69
CA ASP A 257 2.00 7.83 31.02
C ASP A 257 2.99 7.77 32.20
N LYS A 258 2.80 6.80 33.12
CA LYS A 258 3.58 6.63 34.35
C LYS A 258 3.87 5.16 34.65
N ALA A 259 4.98 4.90 35.32
CA ALA A 259 5.42 3.56 35.72
C ALA A 259 4.35 2.78 36.50
N SER A 260 3.62 3.47 37.37
CA SER A 260 2.60 2.88 38.25
C SER A 260 1.20 2.89 37.64
N ALA A 261 1.02 3.38 36.42
CA ALA A 261 -0.28 3.42 35.77
C ALA A 261 -0.73 1.99 35.42
N SER A 262 -2.00 1.69 35.67
CA SER A 262 -2.64 0.45 35.24
C SER A 262 -3.24 0.54 33.83
N HIS A 263 -3.57 1.76 33.39
CA HIS A 263 -4.22 2.03 32.12
C HIS A 263 -3.18 2.38 31.05
N TYR A 264 -3.47 1.97 29.83
CA TYR A 264 -2.74 2.33 28.64
C TYR A 264 -3.55 3.34 27.83
N TRP A 265 -2.85 4.20 27.10
CA TRP A 265 -3.42 5.25 26.28
C TRP A 265 -2.87 5.13 24.86
N PRO A 266 -3.69 5.39 23.84
CA PRO A 266 -3.20 5.54 22.47
C PRO A 266 -2.05 6.53 22.40
N GLY A 267 -0.99 6.15 21.70
CA GLY A 267 0.12 7.03 21.37
C GLY A 267 0.78 6.69 20.04
N GLN A 268 1.62 7.60 19.57
CA GLN A 268 2.45 7.43 18.37
C GLN A 268 3.93 7.66 18.72
N ILE A 269 4.83 6.80 18.24
CA ILE A 269 6.27 7.02 18.42
C ILE A 269 6.74 8.14 17.49
N LEU A 270 7.33 9.18 18.07
CA LEU A 270 7.96 10.28 17.33
C LEU A 270 9.45 10.06 17.13
N ALA A 271 10.17 9.59 18.15
CA ALA A 271 11.63 9.48 18.08
C ALA A 271 12.21 8.46 19.06
N TYR A 272 13.36 7.89 18.70
CA TYR A 272 14.21 7.13 19.61
C TYR A 272 15.20 8.06 20.33
N ILE A 273 15.32 7.90 21.65
CA ILE A 273 16.25 8.66 22.49
C ILE A 273 17.33 7.69 23.00
N PRO A 274 18.54 7.73 22.42
CA PRO A 274 19.63 6.87 22.85
C PRO A 274 20.02 7.21 24.30
N PRO A 275 20.34 6.21 25.12
CA PRO A 275 20.80 6.46 26.49
C PRO A 275 22.11 7.26 26.46
N LYS A 276 22.34 8.13 27.46
CA LYS A 276 23.59 8.91 27.55
C LYS A 276 24.73 8.12 28.16
N ASN A 277 24.40 7.10 28.97
CA ASN A 277 25.35 6.25 29.68
C ASN A 277 24.87 4.80 29.66
N ALA A 278 25.79 3.84 29.77
CA ALA A 278 25.49 2.39 29.78
C ALA A 278 24.49 1.94 30.86
N ARG A 279 24.29 2.73 31.92
CA ARG A 279 23.35 2.44 33.02
C ARG A 279 21.94 2.97 32.77
N GLN A 280 21.75 3.84 31.78
CA GLN A 280 20.44 4.39 31.44
C GLN A 280 19.76 3.47 30.43
N ALA A 281 18.47 3.19 30.64
CA ALA A 281 17.66 2.49 29.66
C ALA A 281 17.39 3.40 28.45
N PRO A 282 17.33 2.85 27.22
CA PRO A 282 16.85 3.60 26.07
C PRO A 282 15.42 4.07 26.28
N LYS A 283 15.07 5.20 25.68
CA LYS A 283 13.73 5.78 25.75
C LYS A 283 13.18 6.07 24.36
N TYR A 284 11.87 6.23 24.29
CA TYR A 284 11.12 6.56 23.10
C TYR A 284 10.24 7.76 23.42
N ARG A 285 10.30 8.78 22.57
CA ARG A 285 9.39 9.91 22.65
C ARG A 285 8.07 9.53 22.02
N VAL A 286 7.02 9.55 22.83
CA VAL A 286 5.67 9.18 22.43
C VAL A 286 4.77 10.39 22.52
N HIS A 287 3.98 10.62 21.46
CA HIS A 287 2.92 11.61 21.40
C HIS A 287 1.59 10.94 21.76
N PHE A 288 0.95 11.41 22.83
CA PHE A 288 -0.34 10.90 23.32
C PHE A 288 -1.52 11.68 22.73
N LEU A 289 -2.72 11.13 22.89
CA LEU A 289 -3.96 11.69 22.32
C LEU A 289 -4.32 13.09 22.85
N ASP A 290 -3.81 13.46 24.03
CA ASP A 290 -3.99 14.78 24.65
C ASP A 290 -2.95 15.81 24.18
N GLY A 291 -2.11 15.44 23.22
CA GLY A 291 -1.00 16.25 22.72
C GLY A 291 0.26 16.19 23.59
N ALA A 292 0.27 15.41 24.68
CA ALA A 292 1.44 15.31 25.53
C ALA A 292 2.54 14.48 24.86
N GLU A 293 3.77 15.00 24.87
CA GLU A 293 4.96 14.26 24.46
C GLU A 293 5.73 13.79 25.70
N ILE A 294 5.90 12.47 25.84
CA ILE A 294 6.58 11.88 27.01
C ILE A 294 7.65 10.88 26.54
N ASP A 295 8.84 10.98 27.14
CA ASP A 295 9.94 10.03 26.92
C ASP A 295 9.79 8.81 27.85
N ILE A 296 9.29 7.70 27.31
CA ILE A 296 9.01 6.45 28.05
C ILE A 296 9.96 5.31 27.64
N PRO A 297 10.27 4.35 28.52
CA PRO A 297 11.06 3.17 28.17
C PRO A 297 10.24 2.13 27.39
N ARG A 298 10.92 1.16 26.74
CA ARG A 298 10.27 0.14 25.86
C ARG A 298 9.21 -0.71 26.57
N ASP A 299 9.39 -0.97 27.86
CA ASP A 299 8.51 -1.81 28.68
C ASP A 299 7.18 -1.13 29.06
N TRP A 300 7.01 0.16 28.73
CA TRP A 300 5.81 0.92 29.06
C TRP A 300 4.76 0.95 27.95
N PHE A 301 5.06 0.37 26.79
CA PHE A 301 4.14 0.35 25.67
C PHE A 301 4.09 -1.00 24.96
N PHE A 302 2.99 -1.22 24.25
CA PHE A 302 2.77 -2.35 23.36
C PHE A 302 2.55 -1.85 21.94
N THR A 303 3.13 -2.54 20.97
CA THR A 303 2.80 -2.38 19.55
C THR A 303 1.83 -3.46 19.09
N SER A 304 1.33 -3.36 17.86
CA SER A 304 0.37 -4.35 17.32
C SER A 304 0.89 -5.80 17.29
N GLU A 305 2.22 -5.98 17.29
CA GLU A 305 2.88 -7.29 17.35
C GLU A 305 2.90 -7.89 18.77
N ASP A 306 2.80 -7.05 19.81
CA ASP A 306 2.84 -7.47 21.20
C ASP A 306 1.46 -8.04 21.62
N SER A 307 1.43 -9.23 22.22
CA SER A 307 0.19 -9.82 22.75
C SER A 307 -0.49 -8.98 23.84
N GLY A 308 0.29 -8.09 24.49
CA GLY A 308 -0.20 -7.12 25.46
C GLY A 308 -1.10 -6.05 24.83
N PHE A 309 -0.97 -5.77 23.54
CA PHE A 309 -1.73 -4.74 22.83
C PHE A 309 -3.23 -5.03 22.81
N ALA A 310 -3.59 -6.28 22.51
CA ALA A 310 -4.98 -6.73 22.51
C ALA A 310 -5.58 -6.82 23.93
N THR A 311 -4.75 -7.14 24.93
CA THR A 311 -5.21 -7.57 26.27
C THR A 311 -5.11 -6.48 27.34
N CYS A 312 -4.36 -5.40 27.09
CA CYS A 312 -4.17 -4.36 28.08
C CYS A 312 -5.46 -3.57 28.36
N ILE A 313 -5.57 -3.05 29.59
CA ILE A 313 -6.68 -2.18 30.01
C ILE A 313 -6.42 -0.79 29.46
N ILE A 314 -7.27 -0.31 28.55
CA ILE A 314 -7.18 1.06 28.03
C ILE A 314 -7.88 2.01 28.99
N GLY A 315 -7.34 3.22 29.14
CA GLY A 315 -8.03 4.32 29.80
C GLY A 315 -9.32 4.72 29.08
N GLU A 316 -10.19 5.46 29.76
CA GLU A 316 -11.40 6.02 29.15
C GLU A 316 -11.07 7.40 28.57
N TRP A 317 -11.36 7.63 27.30
CA TRP A 317 -11.32 8.95 26.66
C TRP A 317 -12.62 9.20 25.91
N GLN A 318 -12.93 10.47 25.70
CA GLN A 318 -14.03 10.87 24.84
C GLN A 318 -13.45 11.03 23.44
N SER A 319 -13.75 10.10 22.55
CA SER A 319 -13.57 10.31 21.12
C SER A 319 -14.72 11.17 20.62
N ASP A 320 -14.42 12.18 19.80
CA ASP A 320 -15.45 12.95 19.08
C ASP A 320 -16.26 12.03 18.16
N PHE A 321 -15.65 10.92 17.71
CA PHE A 321 -16.30 9.87 16.96
C PHE A 321 -16.80 8.78 17.90
N LYS A 322 -18.12 8.67 18.06
CA LYS A 322 -18.72 7.47 18.62
C LYS A 322 -18.60 6.37 17.59
N GLU A 323 -17.59 5.52 17.75
CA GLU A 323 -17.52 4.26 17.02
C GLU A 323 -18.75 3.45 17.45
N VAL A 324 -19.80 3.53 16.65
CA VAL A 324 -20.95 2.64 16.80
C VAL A 324 -20.36 1.28 16.43
N GLN A 325 -20.19 0.42 17.43
CA GLN A 325 -19.88 -0.97 17.18
C GLN A 325 -20.99 -1.51 16.30
N ASN A 326 -20.67 -1.80 15.04
CA ASN A 326 -21.46 -2.78 14.30
C ASN A 326 -21.08 -4.15 14.90
N ASP A 327 -21.53 -4.40 16.14
CA ASP A 327 -21.42 -5.72 16.77
C ASP A 327 -22.28 -6.76 16.02
N ASP A 328 -23.07 -6.32 15.03
CA ASP A 328 -23.73 -7.15 14.04
C ASP A 328 -22.81 -7.47 12.83
N ASP A 329 -21.56 -7.85 13.10
CA ASP A 329 -20.81 -8.81 12.26
C ASP A 329 -21.43 -10.23 12.41
N ASP A 330 -22.72 -10.33 12.71
CA ASP A 330 -23.49 -11.55 12.50
C ASP A 330 -23.48 -11.77 10.98
N ASP A 331 -22.70 -12.78 10.61
CA ASP A 331 -22.44 -13.41 9.31
C ASP A 331 -23.71 -13.85 8.55
N ASN A 332 -24.86 -13.21 8.81
CA ASN A 332 -26.10 -13.31 8.06
C ASN A 332 -26.17 -12.18 7.02
N GLY A 333 -25.13 -12.09 6.18
CA GLY A 333 -25.10 -11.21 4.99
C GLY A 333 -26.21 -11.47 3.95
N ASP A 334 -27.16 -12.36 4.25
CA ASP A 334 -28.34 -12.66 3.44
C ASP A 334 -29.61 -11.90 3.85
N ASP A 335 -29.64 -11.25 5.03
CA ASP A 335 -30.82 -10.52 5.52
C ASP A 335 -30.68 -8.99 5.45
N MET A 336 -29.72 -8.48 4.65
CA MET A 336 -29.90 -7.13 4.09
C MET A 336 -31.13 -7.21 3.18
N PRO A 337 -32.27 -6.58 3.55
CA PRO A 337 -33.55 -6.81 2.90
C PRO A 337 -33.35 -6.67 1.42
N HIS A 338 -33.49 -7.80 0.70
CA HIS A 338 -33.33 -7.90 -0.74
C HIS A 338 -33.92 -6.64 -1.36
N MET A 339 -33.03 -5.78 -1.87
CA MET A 339 -33.33 -4.48 -2.46
C MET A 339 -34.01 -4.64 -3.84
N LYS A 340 -34.83 -5.69 -3.98
CA LYS A 340 -35.69 -6.02 -5.12
C LYS A 340 -36.86 -5.06 -5.25
N ASP A 341 -37.21 -4.34 -4.19
CA ASP A 341 -37.98 -3.12 -4.34
C ASP A 341 -37.06 -2.08 -4.97
N VAL A 342 -37.17 -1.97 -6.29
CA VAL A 342 -36.61 -0.91 -7.15
C VAL A 342 -37.18 0.42 -6.65
N ARG A 343 -36.69 0.90 -5.51
CA ARG A 343 -36.96 2.24 -5.04
C ARG A 343 -36.24 3.13 -6.02
N VAL A 344 -37.04 3.73 -6.92
CA VAL A 344 -36.63 4.85 -7.76
C VAL A 344 -35.86 5.79 -6.85
N ARG A 345 -34.54 5.87 -7.07
CA ARG A 345 -33.68 6.72 -6.25
C ARG A 345 -34.27 8.12 -6.34
N PRO A 346 -34.42 8.85 -5.21
CA PRO A 346 -34.79 10.25 -5.33
C PRO A 346 -33.79 10.97 -6.25
N PRO A 347 -34.16 12.09 -6.86
CA PRO A 347 -33.21 12.90 -7.60
C PRO A 347 -32.00 13.24 -6.72
N SER A 348 -30.85 13.47 -7.35
CA SER A 348 -29.69 13.97 -6.61
C SER A 348 -30.03 15.32 -5.98
N PRO A 349 -29.67 15.56 -4.71
CA PRO A 349 -29.85 16.88 -4.10
C PRO A 349 -29.16 17.95 -4.95
N ILE A 350 -29.79 19.12 -5.05
CA ILE A 350 -29.24 20.29 -5.73
C ILE A 350 -28.48 21.10 -4.67
N PRO A 351 -27.21 21.48 -4.89
CA PRO A 351 -26.48 22.35 -3.99
C PRO A 351 -27.20 23.69 -3.78
N LEU A 352 -27.18 24.20 -2.54
CA LEU A 352 -27.75 25.51 -2.21
C LEU A 352 -26.86 26.66 -2.69
N ASP A 353 -27.49 27.77 -3.07
CA ASP A 353 -26.85 29.06 -3.38
C ASP A 353 -27.48 30.17 -2.51
N PRO A 354 -26.74 30.76 -1.54
CA PRO A 354 -25.32 30.57 -1.30
C PRO A 354 -24.97 29.19 -0.70
N PRO A 355 -23.72 28.72 -0.87
CA PRO A 355 -23.27 27.50 -0.22
C PRO A 355 -23.37 27.59 1.32
N PRO A 356 -23.61 26.46 2.00
CA PRO A 356 -23.74 26.43 3.45
C PRO A 356 -22.40 26.80 4.12
N SER A 357 -22.49 27.26 5.37
CA SER A 357 -21.30 27.44 6.20
C SER A 357 -20.63 26.09 6.53
N SER A 358 -19.38 26.13 7.01
CA SER A 358 -18.61 24.94 7.40
C SER A 358 -19.34 24.05 8.42
N ASP A 359 -19.96 24.68 9.41
CA ASP A 359 -20.70 24.00 10.48
C ASP A 359 -21.99 23.36 9.94
N GLU A 360 -22.74 24.10 9.10
CA GLU A 360 -23.94 23.57 8.45
C GLU A 360 -23.60 22.42 7.50
N PHE A 361 -22.54 22.54 6.70
CA PHE A 361 -22.08 21.51 5.77
C PHE A 361 -21.74 20.21 6.52
N SER A 362 -21.10 20.32 7.69
CA SER A 362 -20.72 19.17 8.51
C SER A 362 -21.93 18.34 8.96
N THR A 363 -23.09 18.98 9.16
CA THR A 363 -24.36 18.32 9.53
C THR A 363 -25.12 17.67 8.38
N LEU A 364 -24.75 17.96 7.12
CA LEU A 364 -25.41 17.39 5.95
C LEU A 364 -25.19 15.87 5.86
N SER A 365 -26.17 15.18 5.27
CA SER A 365 -25.99 13.77 4.92
C SER A 365 -24.91 13.60 3.86
N ILE A 366 -24.27 12.43 3.81
CA ILE A 366 -23.21 12.15 2.82
C ILE A 366 -23.70 12.30 1.38
N ARG A 367 -24.97 11.99 1.13
CA ARG A 367 -25.60 12.18 -0.17
C ARG A 367 -25.72 13.65 -0.55
N GLU A 368 -26.01 14.53 0.40
CA GLU A 368 -26.04 15.98 0.20
C GLU A 368 -24.63 16.53 0.04
N LYS A 369 -23.68 16.12 0.91
CA LYS A 369 -22.25 16.49 0.79
C LYS A 369 -21.69 16.15 -0.60
N LEU A 370 -22.01 14.97 -1.14
CA LEU A 370 -21.62 14.56 -2.49
C LEU A 370 -22.11 15.56 -3.57
N ALA A 371 -23.29 16.18 -3.40
CA ALA A 371 -23.80 17.13 -4.39
C ALA A 371 -22.87 18.34 -4.58
N TYR A 372 -22.24 18.83 -3.51
CA TYR A 372 -21.29 19.95 -3.53
C TYR A 372 -19.95 19.59 -4.17
N VAL A 373 -19.62 18.30 -4.21
CA VAL A 373 -18.33 17.80 -4.71
C VAL A 373 -18.42 17.36 -6.18
N LYS A 374 -19.63 17.09 -6.69
CA LYS A 374 -19.87 16.63 -8.06
C LYS A 374 -19.21 17.47 -9.17
N PRO A 375 -19.21 18.82 -9.14
CA PRO A 375 -18.59 19.60 -10.22
C PRO A 375 -17.11 19.26 -10.41
N VAL A 376 -16.37 19.05 -9.31
CA VAL A 376 -14.97 18.59 -9.34
C VAL A 376 -14.85 17.18 -9.89
N LEU A 377 -15.71 16.25 -9.43
CA LEU A 377 -15.68 14.87 -9.91
C LEU A 377 -16.03 14.74 -11.39
N ILE A 378 -16.94 15.57 -11.90
CA ILE A 378 -17.28 15.66 -13.32
C ILE A 378 -16.07 16.19 -14.10
N ALA A 379 -15.36 17.19 -13.58
CA ALA A 379 -14.14 17.69 -14.20
C ALA A 379 -13.05 16.60 -14.28
N ILE A 380 -12.87 15.81 -13.21
CA ILE A 380 -11.94 14.67 -13.19
C ILE A 380 -12.34 13.61 -14.22
N LEU A 381 -13.62 13.24 -14.29
CA LEU A 381 -14.14 12.28 -15.26
C LEU A 381 -13.89 12.74 -16.70
N ASN A 382 -13.90 14.04 -16.95
CA ASN A 382 -13.70 14.67 -18.26
C ASN A 382 -12.25 15.14 -18.52
N GLU A 383 -11.28 14.72 -17.70
CA GLU A 383 -9.86 15.13 -17.84
C GLU A 383 -9.59 16.64 -17.73
N ASN A 384 -10.53 17.39 -17.15
CA ASN A 384 -10.50 18.86 -17.05
C ASN A 384 -10.20 19.35 -15.62
N TYR A 385 -9.67 18.49 -14.74
CA TYR A 385 -9.24 18.86 -13.39
C TYR A 385 -7.75 18.65 -13.23
N ALA A 386 -6.97 19.72 -13.40
CA ALA A 386 -5.51 19.67 -13.41
C ALA A 386 -4.90 18.95 -12.18
N PRO A 387 -5.35 19.21 -10.94
CA PRO A 387 -4.72 18.61 -9.76
C PRO A 387 -4.78 17.07 -9.71
N ALA A 388 -5.85 16.46 -10.25
CA ALA A 388 -6.02 15.01 -10.29
C ALA A 388 -5.65 14.38 -11.64
N LEU A 389 -5.18 15.17 -12.61
CA LEU A 389 -4.95 14.69 -13.98
C LEU A 389 -3.85 13.62 -14.03
N THR A 390 -2.81 13.76 -13.24
CA THR A 390 -1.73 12.75 -13.13
C THR A 390 -2.27 11.42 -12.60
N ARG A 391 -3.11 11.46 -11.56
CA ARG A 391 -3.75 10.27 -10.98
C ARG A 391 -4.69 9.60 -11.99
N HIS A 392 -5.51 10.37 -12.69
CA HIS A 392 -6.35 9.89 -13.79
C HIS A 392 -5.51 9.16 -14.85
N LYS A 393 -4.50 9.84 -15.41
CA LYS A 393 -3.65 9.29 -16.48
C LYS A 393 -2.92 8.02 -16.05
N ASN A 394 -2.40 7.99 -14.82
CA ASN A 394 -1.73 6.80 -14.27
C ASN A 394 -2.68 5.61 -14.13
N PHE A 395 -3.94 5.85 -13.76
CA PHE A 395 -4.94 4.80 -13.67
C PHE A 395 -5.33 4.26 -15.06
N ILE A 396 -5.59 5.16 -16.02
CA ILE A 396 -5.92 4.80 -17.41
C ILE A 396 -4.78 4.01 -18.05
N ALA A 397 -3.53 4.40 -17.81
CA ALA A 397 -2.35 3.72 -18.34
C ALA A 397 -2.21 2.26 -17.88
N GLY A 398 -2.86 1.84 -16.79
CA GLY A 398 -2.82 0.46 -16.31
C GLY A 398 -1.49 0.06 -15.65
N GLY A 399 -1.24 -1.25 -15.55
CA GLY A 399 0.03 -1.83 -15.10
C GLY A 399 0.51 -1.32 -13.73
N SER A 400 1.82 -1.06 -13.63
CA SER A 400 2.48 -0.53 -12.43
C SER A 400 1.97 0.86 -12.02
N LYS A 401 1.64 1.72 -12.99
CA LYS A 401 1.09 3.07 -12.73
C LYS A 401 -0.26 3.00 -12.02
N ARG A 402 -1.15 2.12 -12.46
CA ARG A 402 -2.43 1.88 -11.79
C ARG A 402 -2.23 1.32 -10.39
N LYS A 403 -1.28 0.39 -10.21
CA LYS A 403 -0.95 -0.16 -8.88
C LYS A 403 -0.53 0.94 -7.89
N ASN A 404 0.34 1.87 -8.31
CA ASN A 404 0.74 2.99 -7.46
C ASN A 404 -0.46 3.86 -7.06
N VAL A 405 -1.40 4.10 -7.98
CA VAL A 405 -2.65 4.84 -7.67
C VAL A 405 -3.50 4.09 -6.64
N VAL A 406 -3.60 2.76 -6.74
CA VAL A 406 -4.32 1.92 -5.78
C VAL A 406 -3.66 1.95 -4.40
N ASP A 407 -2.33 1.84 -4.36
CA ASP A 407 -1.56 1.87 -3.12
C ASP A 407 -1.72 3.23 -2.39
N ASP A 408 -1.81 4.33 -3.15
CA ASP A 408 -2.01 5.69 -2.61
C ASP A 408 -3.47 6.03 -2.23
N ALA A 409 -4.46 5.29 -2.76
CA ALA A 409 -5.88 5.59 -2.58
C ALA A 409 -6.42 5.30 -1.15
N GLY A 410 -5.61 4.67 -0.28
CA GLY A 410 -6.02 4.26 1.06
C GLY A 410 -6.21 5.40 2.07
N LEU A 411 -5.78 6.62 1.76
CA LEU A 411 -5.83 7.77 2.66
C LEU A 411 -7.25 8.32 2.79
N ARG A 412 -7.74 8.50 4.03
CA ARG A 412 -9.11 8.95 4.34
C ARG A 412 -9.19 10.22 5.20
N GLY A 413 -8.06 10.73 5.69
CA GLY A 413 -8.01 11.87 6.63
C GLY A 413 -8.82 11.64 7.91
N GLN A 414 -9.47 12.68 8.39
CA GLN A 414 -10.35 12.66 9.58
C GLN A 414 -11.80 12.24 9.26
N MET A 415 -12.09 11.75 8.06
CA MET A 415 -13.45 11.35 7.69
C MET A 415 -13.83 10.03 8.38
N ASP A 416 -15.00 9.98 9.03
CA ASP A 416 -15.53 8.76 9.64
C ASP A 416 -15.62 7.65 8.57
N PRO A 417 -15.11 6.43 8.78
CA PRO A 417 -15.21 5.37 7.78
C PRO A 417 -16.62 4.97 7.40
N ARG A 418 -17.60 5.18 8.27
CA ARG A 418 -19.02 5.00 7.94
C ARG A 418 -19.42 5.96 6.83
N ASP A 419 -18.99 7.21 6.97
CA ASP A 419 -19.18 8.26 5.99
C ASP A 419 -18.39 7.97 4.70
N VAL A 420 -17.16 7.44 4.80
CA VAL A 420 -16.38 6.99 3.63
C VAL A 420 -17.09 5.87 2.88
N ASN A 421 -17.62 4.86 3.59
CA ASN A 421 -18.36 3.75 2.98
C ASN A 421 -19.68 4.24 2.35
N ALA A 422 -20.42 5.13 3.02
CA ALA A 422 -21.62 5.76 2.47
C ALA A 422 -21.29 6.60 1.23
N LEU A 423 -20.17 7.32 1.24
CA LEU A 423 -19.70 8.14 0.12
C LEU A 423 -19.33 7.25 -1.06
N GLN A 424 -18.57 6.18 -0.84
CA GLN A 424 -18.23 5.16 -1.83
C GLN A 424 -19.48 4.58 -2.51
N GLN A 425 -20.51 4.23 -1.72
CA GLN A 425 -21.78 3.72 -2.24
C GLN A 425 -22.50 4.78 -3.09
N CYS A 426 -22.66 6.00 -2.56
CA CYS A 426 -23.31 7.10 -3.27
C CYS A 426 -22.60 7.47 -4.58
N LEU A 427 -21.27 7.45 -4.56
CA LEU A 427 -20.38 7.73 -5.69
C LEU A 427 -20.52 6.64 -6.76
N SER A 428 -20.40 5.38 -6.37
CA SER A 428 -20.55 4.25 -7.29
C SER A 428 -21.93 4.22 -7.94
N GLU A 429 -22.98 4.47 -7.16
CA GLU A 429 -24.35 4.56 -7.67
C GLU A 429 -24.53 5.76 -8.62
N TRP A 430 -23.90 6.90 -8.32
CA TRP A 430 -23.96 8.08 -9.17
C TRP A 430 -23.22 7.91 -10.50
N CYS A 431 -22.01 7.34 -10.48
CA CYS A 431 -21.18 7.13 -11.67
C CYS A 431 -21.69 5.99 -12.54
N LEU A 432 -22.06 4.85 -11.94
CA LEU A 432 -22.29 3.60 -12.68
C LEU A 432 -23.77 3.29 -12.91
N ARG A 433 -24.69 3.81 -12.07
CA ARG A 433 -26.15 3.56 -12.08
C ARG A 433 -26.55 2.13 -12.48
N ASP A 434 -26.78 1.93 -13.77
CA ASP A 434 -27.39 0.73 -14.36
C ASP A 434 -26.36 -0.37 -14.67
N GLU A 435 -25.08 -0.02 -14.83
CA GLU A 435 -24.03 -0.99 -15.16
C GLU A 435 -23.84 -2.03 -14.04
N ARG A 436 -24.14 -1.67 -12.79
CA ARG A 436 -24.16 -2.61 -11.66
C ARG A 436 -25.34 -3.58 -11.68
N ARG A 437 -26.45 -3.20 -12.30
CA ARG A 437 -27.68 -4.02 -12.35
C ARG A 437 -27.68 -4.97 -13.53
N ALA A 438 -27.00 -4.59 -14.62
CA ALA A 438 -27.07 -5.28 -15.91
C ALA A 438 -26.53 -6.72 -15.91
N ASP A 439 -25.74 -7.14 -14.91
CA ASP A 439 -25.16 -8.51 -14.87
C ASP A 439 -25.86 -9.43 -13.86
N ALA A 440 -26.88 -8.95 -13.14
CA ALA A 440 -27.88 -9.86 -12.58
C ALA A 440 -28.80 -10.30 -13.72
N ILE A 441 -28.20 -10.95 -14.72
CA ILE A 441 -28.90 -11.82 -15.65
C ILE A 441 -29.62 -12.79 -14.72
N VAL A 442 -30.91 -12.53 -14.55
CA VAL A 442 -31.85 -13.56 -14.14
C VAL A 442 -31.48 -14.71 -15.04
N ASP A 443 -30.85 -15.75 -14.49
CA ASP A 443 -30.77 -17.06 -15.12
C ASP A 443 -32.24 -17.33 -15.45
N ASP A 444 -32.60 -17.01 -16.68
CA ASP A 444 -33.94 -17.12 -17.21
C ASP A 444 -34.21 -18.58 -16.98
N ALA A 445 -35.03 -18.85 -15.96
CA ALA A 445 -35.38 -20.18 -15.56
C ALA A 445 -35.82 -20.84 -16.85
N GLU A 446 -35.00 -21.76 -17.35
CA GLU A 446 -35.32 -22.61 -18.48
C GLU A 446 -36.77 -23.00 -18.24
N PRO A 447 -37.71 -22.59 -19.12
CA PRO A 447 -39.11 -22.84 -18.86
C PRO A 447 -39.21 -24.33 -18.64
N GLU A 448 -39.50 -24.74 -17.39
CA GLU A 448 -39.65 -26.14 -17.03
C GLU A 448 -40.71 -26.69 -17.97
N SER A 449 -40.24 -27.31 -19.04
CA SER A 449 -41.06 -28.02 -19.98
C SER A 449 -41.55 -29.19 -19.16
N GLN A 450 -42.81 -29.09 -18.76
CA GLN A 450 -43.59 -30.18 -18.21
C GLN A 450 -43.60 -31.32 -19.24
N ILE A 451 -42.54 -32.12 -19.25
CA ILE A 451 -42.54 -33.42 -19.90
C ILE A 451 -43.32 -34.35 -18.97
N ASN A 452 -44.64 -34.28 -19.11
CA ASN A 452 -45.47 -35.46 -18.93
C ASN A 452 -45.05 -36.47 -19.99
N GLY A 453 -44.31 -37.50 -19.59
CA GLY A 453 -43.83 -38.53 -20.50
C GLY A 453 -43.40 -39.80 -19.77
N ASN A 454 -44.38 -40.55 -19.29
CA ASN A 454 -44.23 -41.99 -19.05
C ASN A 454 -43.77 -42.70 -20.34
N ASP A 455 -42.99 -43.76 -20.13
CA ASP A 455 -42.81 -44.93 -21.01
C ASP A 455 -42.06 -44.77 -22.35
N ASN A 456 -40.74 -44.97 -22.34
CA ASN A 456 -40.09 -46.18 -22.90
C ASN A 456 -38.57 -46.01 -23.00
N LEU A 457 -37.85 -46.82 -22.22
CA LEU A 457 -36.40 -46.93 -22.22
C LEU A 457 -36.04 -48.37 -22.61
N ASP A 458 -35.91 -48.67 -23.91
CA ASP A 458 -35.08 -49.78 -24.41
C ASP A 458 -35.10 -49.89 -25.94
N GLU A 459 -34.48 -48.94 -26.66
CA GLU A 459 -33.97 -49.24 -28.01
C GLU A 459 -33.01 -48.13 -28.45
N PHE A 460 -31.93 -48.49 -29.14
CA PHE A 460 -30.87 -47.60 -29.68
C PHE A 460 -29.59 -47.39 -28.84
N LEU A 461 -28.97 -48.48 -28.40
CA LEU A 461 -27.51 -48.59 -28.40
C LEU A 461 -27.03 -49.51 -29.52
N ALA A 462 -27.12 -49.02 -30.77
CA ALA A 462 -26.31 -49.54 -31.88
C ALA A 462 -26.36 -48.57 -33.07
N ARG A 463 -25.30 -47.78 -33.28
CA ARG A 463 -24.60 -47.61 -34.58
C ARG A 463 -23.64 -46.41 -34.61
N ARG A 464 -22.40 -46.71 -35.03
CA ARG A 464 -21.45 -45.90 -35.84
C ARG A 464 -20.83 -44.68 -35.15
N SER A 465 -19.52 -44.54 -34.89
CA SER A 465 -18.29 -44.87 -35.64
C SER A 465 -18.35 -44.53 -37.13
N VAL A 466 -17.82 -43.35 -37.53
CA VAL A 466 -16.54 -43.16 -38.29
C VAL A 466 -16.16 -41.66 -38.31
N SER A 467 -14.89 -41.33 -38.08
CA SER A 467 -14.26 -40.08 -38.56
C SER A 467 -14.10 -40.12 -40.09
N PRO A 468 -13.83 -38.98 -40.74
CA PRO A 468 -12.52 -38.91 -41.39
C PRO A 468 -11.84 -37.53 -41.35
N ALA A 469 -10.53 -37.61 -41.48
CA ALA A 469 -9.58 -36.52 -41.68
C ALA A 469 -9.49 -36.07 -43.16
N GLY A 470 -9.03 -34.84 -43.35
CA GLY A 470 -8.13 -34.46 -44.44
C GLY A 470 -8.74 -33.67 -45.60
N SER A 471 -8.25 -32.45 -45.83
CA SER A 471 -7.57 -32.08 -47.09
C SER A 471 -7.12 -30.62 -47.11
N ALA A 472 -5.90 -30.44 -47.62
CA ALA A 472 -5.26 -29.20 -47.99
C ALA A 472 -5.73 -28.70 -49.36
N ALA A 473 -5.72 -27.37 -49.57
CA ALA A 473 -5.78 -26.75 -50.90
C ALA A 473 -5.22 -25.30 -50.91
N THR A 474 -3.95 -25.18 -51.29
CA THR A 474 -3.36 -24.41 -52.41
C THR A 474 -4.14 -23.24 -53.09
N LEU A 475 -3.54 -22.04 -53.05
CA LEU A 475 -3.50 -20.88 -54.01
C LEU A 475 -4.79 -20.03 -54.26
N PRO A 476 -4.73 -18.78 -54.82
CA PRO A 476 -3.61 -18.08 -55.48
C PRO A 476 -3.37 -16.58 -55.14
N LEU A 477 -2.23 -16.12 -55.66
CA LEU A 477 -1.74 -14.77 -55.91
C LEU A 477 -2.70 -13.95 -56.80
N SER A 478 -2.96 -12.68 -56.48
CA SER A 478 -3.60 -11.70 -57.39
C SER A 478 -2.91 -10.34 -57.29
N GLN A 479 -2.83 -9.69 -58.46
CA GLN A 479 -1.97 -8.60 -58.85
C GLN A 479 -2.87 -7.44 -59.33
N GLY A 480 -2.55 -6.21 -58.91
CA GLY A 480 -2.95 -4.95 -59.58
C GLY A 480 -4.31 -4.35 -59.18
N ASP A 481 -4.30 -3.12 -58.66
CA ASP A 481 -4.87 -1.95 -59.37
C ASP A 481 -4.61 -0.61 -58.65
N GLN A 482 -4.62 0.45 -59.47
CA GLN A 482 -4.21 1.84 -59.25
C GLN A 482 -4.98 2.61 -58.16
N PRO A 483 -4.38 3.66 -57.56
CA PRO A 483 -5.14 4.72 -56.87
C PRO A 483 -5.53 5.85 -57.83
N PRO A 484 -6.72 6.46 -57.69
CA PRO A 484 -7.07 7.67 -58.43
C PRO A 484 -6.49 8.92 -57.75
N GLU A 485 -6.10 9.87 -58.61
CA GLU A 485 -5.72 11.23 -58.28
C GLU A 485 -6.92 12.04 -57.80
N THR A 486 -6.80 12.74 -56.67
CA THR A 486 -7.73 13.82 -56.30
C THR A 486 -6.96 15.08 -55.93
N SER A 487 -7.01 16.01 -56.89
CA SER A 487 -6.84 17.46 -56.83
C SER A 487 -7.19 18.11 -55.48
N PHE A 488 -6.21 18.76 -54.86
CA PHE A 488 -6.44 19.85 -53.91
C PHE A 488 -5.73 21.12 -54.43
N ALA A 489 -6.51 22.17 -54.65
CA ALA A 489 -6.04 23.55 -54.82
C ALA A 489 -6.59 24.40 -53.65
N PRO A 490 -5.87 25.46 -53.22
CA PRO A 490 -6.16 26.20 -52.01
C PRO A 490 -6.99 27.47 -52.29
N SER A 491 -7.93 27.79 -51.40
CA SER A 491 -8.52 29.14 -51.24
C SER A 491 -8.47 29.46 -49.75
N GLU A 492 -7.58 30.36 -49.36
CA GLU A 492 -7.81 31.81 -49.25
C GLU A 492 -8.66 32.19 -48.03
N MET A 493 -7.95 32.78 -47.08
CA MET A 493 -8.45 33.44 -45.88
C MET A 493 -9.27 34.66 -46.25
N LEU A 494 -10.39 34.90 -45.58
CA LEU A 494 -10.89 36.25 -45.34
C LEU A 494 -11.68 36.34 -44.02
N ASP A 495 -11.44 37.47 -43.36
CA ASP A 495 -11.97 37.95 -42.09
C ASP A 495 -13.50 37.94 -41.98
N VAL A 496 -14.00 37.60 -40.79
CA VAL A 496 -15.40 37.79 -40.40
C VAL A 496 -15.47 38.87 -39.33
N GLU A 497 -15.80 40.08 -39.77
CA GLU A 497 -16.34 41.15 -38.93
C GLU A 497 -17.77 40.83 -38.51
N LEU A 498 -18.04 41.01 -37.21
CA LEU A 498 -19.39 41.01 -36.65
C LEU A 498 -20.21 42.16 -37.23
N THR A 499 -21.29 41.84 -37.95
CA THR A 499 -22.45 42.73 -38.03
C THR A 499 -23.77 41.97 -37.92
N SER A 500 -24.56 42.44 -36.94
CA SER A 500 -25.94 42.12 -36.68
C SER A 500 -26.84 42.53 -37.86
N SER A 501 -27.65 41.62 -38.39
CA SER A 501 -28.92 41.99 -39.02
C SER A 501 -29.94 40.85 -39.02
N PHE A 502 -31.14 41.23 -38.59
CA PHE A 502 -32.42 40.54 -38.62
C PHE A 502 -32.95 40.30 -40.05
N SER A 503 -33.92 39.37 -40.16
CA SER A 503 -34.85 39.08 -41.29
C SER A 503 -34.29 38.09 -42.33
N ASP A 504 -34.99 37.14 -42.94
CA ASP A 504 -36.35 36.59 -42.91
C ASP A 504 -36.36 35.41 -43.93
N LEU A 505 -37.22 34.39 -43.72
CA LEU A 505 -37.68 33.33 -44.65
C LEU A 505 -36.72 32.32 -45.33
N SER A 506 -36.85 31.04 -44.95
CA SER A 506 -37.27 29.88 -45.80
C SER A 506 -37.08 28.58 -45.01
N ASP A 507 -38.13 28.00 -44.42
CA ASP A 507 -39.07 27.06 -45.05
C ASP A 507 -38.38 25.83 -45.65
N THR A 508 -37.99 24.89 -44.78
CA THR A 508 -37.83 23.47 -45.13
C THR A 508 -38.09 22.66 -43.87
N VAL A 509 -39.34 22.23 -43.72
CA VAL A 509 -39.81 21.39 -42.62
C VAL A 509 -39.52 19.92 -42.98
N PRO A 510 -38.59 19.22 -42.33
CA PRO A 510 -38.63 17.76 -42.34
C PRO A 510 -39.79 17.33 -41.43
N ASP A 511 -40.84 16.85 -42.08
CA ASP A 511 -41.97 16.17 -41.48
C ASP A 511 -41.49 14.88 -40.77
N SER A 512 -41.17 15.01 -39.49
CA SER A 512 -40.98 13.89 -38.56
C SER A 512 -41.91 14.11 -37.37
N SER A 513 -43.20 14.23 -37.67
CA SER A 513 -44.27 14.27 -36.68
C SER A 513 -44.63 12.85 -36.24
N THR A 514 -43.68 12.16 -35.60
CA THR A 514 -44.03 11.05 -34.71
C THR A 514 -44.62 11.70 -33.46
N PRO A 515 -45.92 11.50 -33.15
CA PRO A 515 -46.51 12.07 -31.96
C PRO A 515 -45.72 11.55 -30.76
N ALA A 516 -45.05 12.47 -30.06
CA ALA A 516 -44.38 12.20 -28.81
C ALA A 516 -45.40 11.55 -27.88
N ASP A 517 -45.28 10.23 -27.73
CA ASP A 517 -45.96 9.43 -26.73
C ASP A 517 -45.72 10.15 -25.38
N PRO A 518 -46.75 10.49 -24.60
CA PRO A 518 -46.59 11.23 -23.34
C PRO A 518 -45.48 10.59 -22.53
N GLU A 519 -44.36 11.31 -22.47
CA GLU A 519 -43.10 10.91 -21.86
C GLU A 519 -43.38 10.16 -20.58
N ASN A 520 -43.00 8.89 -20.54
CA ASN A 520 -43.07 8.08 -19.33
C ASN A 520 -42.28 8.85 -18.25
N PRO A 521 -42.92 9.45 -17.24
CA PRO A 521 -42.26 10.37 -16.30
C PRO A 521 -41.31 9.65 -15.34
N PHE A 522 -40.94 8.41 -15.67
CA PHE A 522 -40.14 7.49 -14.89
C PHE A 522 -38.87 7.04 -15.60
N ASP A 523 -38.54 7.59 -16.77
CA ASP A 523 -37.25 7.32 -17.38
C ASP A 523 -36.16 7.84 -16.43
N PRO A 524 -35.32 6.94 -15.86
CA PRO A 524 -34.31 7.36 -14.92
C PRO A 524 -33.35 8.32 -15.64
N PRO A 525 -32.84 9.35 -14.95
CA PRO A 525 -31.90 10.27 -15.57
C PRO A 525 -30.72 9.48 -16.16
N PRO A 526 -30.08 9.97 -17.23
CA PRO A 526 -28.92 9.30 -17.82
C PRO A 526 -27.75 9.26 -16.84
N ARG A 527 -26.96 8.18 -16.88
CA ARG A 527 -25.72 8.08 -16.08
C ARG A 527 -24.74 9.20 -16.44
N GLN A 528 -23.87 9.54 -15.50
CA GLN A 528 -22.78 10.45 -15.80
C GLN A 528 -21.86 9.82 -16.87
N ARG A 529 -21.51 10.61 -17.89
CA ARG A 529 -20.47 10.26 -18.87
C ARG A 529 -19.18 11.01 -18.55
N GLY A 530 -18.05 10.34 -18.78
CA GLY A 530 -16.70 10.91 -18.68
C GLY A 530 -16.04 11.06 -20.05
N SER A 531 -14.70 11.18 -20.03
CA SER A 531 -13.84 11.18 -21.22
C SER A 531 -13.89 9.85 -21.95
N GLU A 532 -13.45 9.84 -23.21
CA GLU A 532 -13.36 8.61 -24.01
C GLU A 532 -12.48 7.55 -23.34
N ALA A 533 -11.38 7.97 -22.70
CA ALA A 533 -10.49 7.07 -21.96
C ALA A 533 -11.20 6.39 -20.77
N TYR A 534 -11.99 7.14 -20.00
CA TYR A 534 -12.80 6.58 -18.91
C TYR A 534 -13.92 5.67 -19.45
N GLU A 535 -14.58 6.06 -20.53
CA GLU A 535 -15.67 5.27 -21.11
C GLU A 535 -15.17 3.98 -21.77
N GLY A 536 -13.91 3.95 -22.21
CA GLY A 536 -13.22 2.76 -22.71
C GLY A 536 -12.83 1.74 -21.63
N LEU A 537 -12.91 2.08 -20.35
CA LEU A 537 -12.67 1.14 -19.25
C LEU A 537 -13.77 0.07 -19.20
N SER A 538 -13.38 -1.16 -18.86
CA SER A 538 -14.34 -2.23 -18.57
C SER A 538 -15.20 -1.89 -17.34
N LYS A 539 -16.37 -2.55 -17.19
CA LYS A 539 -17.26 -2.31 -16.04
C LYS A 539 -16.55 -2.48 -14.69
N VAL A 540 -15.67 -3.49 -14.59
CA VAL A 540 -14.88 -3.76 -13.38
C VAL A 540 -13.87 -2.64 -13.14
N GLU A 541 -13.16 -2.20 -14.18
CA GLU A 541 -12.22 -1.08 -14.07
C GLU A 541 -12.90 0.25 -13.77
N LYS A 542 -14.15 0.47 -14.20
CA LYS A 542 -14.93 1.65 -13.81
C LYS A 542 -15.28 1.63 -12.32
N ILE A 543 -15.55 0.45 -11.75
CA ILE A 543 -15.71 0.29 -10.30
C ILE A 543 -14.39 0.66 -9.60
N ASP A 544 -13.27 0.09 -10.06
CA ASP A 544 -11.95 0.39 -9.49
C ASP A 544 -11.57 1.85 -9.65
N TYR A 545 -11.94 2.49 -10.76
CA TYR A 545 -11.72 3.92 -10.99
C TYR A 545 -12.50 4.77 -9.98
N CYS A 546 -13.76 4.38 -9.68
CA CYS A 546 -14.54 5.05 -8.63
C CYS A 546 -13.86 4.93 -7.26
N LEU A 547 -13.25 3.77 -6.95
CA LEU A 547 -12.60 3.52 -5.67
C LEU A 547 -11.24 4.20 -5.53
N ASN A 548 -10.43 4.20 -6.58
CA ASN A 548 -9.01 4.58 -6.50
C ASN A 548 -8.72 5.98 -7.04
N VAL A 549 -9.62 6.55 -7.85
CA VAL A 549 -9.46 7.91 -8.40
C VAL A 549 -10.51 8.84 -7.82
N LEU A 550 -11.81 8.54 -7.98
CA LEU A 550 -12.86 9.48 -7.59
C LEU A 550 -13.09 9.54 -6.08
N LEU A 551 -12.99 8.42 -5.35
CA LEU A 551 -13.26 8.39 -3.91
C LEU A 551 -12.22 9.20 -3.11
N PRO A 552 -10.89 9.06 -3.31
CA PRO A 552 -9.90 9.89 -2.61
C PRO A 552 -10.11 11.38 -2.86
N GLU A 553 -10.37 11.75 -4.11
CA GLU A 553 -10.69 13.14 -4.50
C GLU A 553 -11.99 13.62 -3.84
N ALA A 554 -13.01 12.77 -3.77
CA ALA A 554 -14.26 13.11 -3.11
C ALA A 554 -14.08 13.33 -1.60
N ILE A 555 -13.32 12.47 -0.93
CA ILE A 555 -13.00 12.61 0.50
C ILE A 555 -12.29 13.94 0.74
N MET A 556 -11.26 14.23 -0.06
CA MET A 556 -10.49 15.47 0.07
C MET A 556 -11.37 16.71 -0.12
N GLN A 557 -12.23 16.73 -1.13
CA GLN A 557 -13.15 17.85 -1.34
C GLN A 557 -14.18 17.97 -0.19
N VAL A 558 -14.69 16.85 0.35
CA VAL A 558 -15.54 16.88 1.55
C VAL A 558 -14.79 17.48 2.73
N LEU A 559 -13.53 17.09 2.96
CA LEU A 559 -12.70 17.65 4.03
C LEU A 559 -12.51 19.17 3.87
N LEU A 560 -12.22 19.64 2.65
CA LEU A 560 -12.08 21.07 2.33
C LEU A 560 -13.35 21.88 2.60
N TRP A 561 -14.53 21.30 2.34
CA TRP A 561 -15.81 21.92 2.68
C TRP A 561 -16.04 21.92 4.20
N THR A 562 -15.72 20.82 4.90
CA THR A 562 -15.93 20.73 6.35
C THR A 562 -15.02 21.66 7.17
N CYS A 563 -13.85 22.06 6.63
CA CYS A 563 -12.98 23.06 7.25
C CYS A 563 -13.19 24.50 6.71
N GLY A 564 -14.08 24.69 5.74
CA GLY A 564 -14.43 26.01 5.20
C GLY A 564 -13.38 26.63 4.29
N GLU A 565 -12.40 25.84 3.83
CA GLU A 565 -11.39 26.23 2.83
C GLU A 565 -12.04 26.34 1.44
N ARG A 566 -12.90 25.37 1.07
CA ARG A 566 -13.71 25.48 -0.14
C ARG A 566 -15.04 26.16 0.17
N ARG A 567 -15.36 27.19 -0.62
CA ARG A 567 -16.58 28.02 -0.47
C ARG A 567 -17.40 28.15 -1.74
N SER A 568 -16.95 27.54 -2.84
CA SER A 568 -17.60 27.59 -4.15
C SER A 568 -17.89 26.18 -4.64
N VAL A 569 -19.12 25.98 -5.11
CA VAL A 569 -19.56 24.76 -5.80
C VAL A 569 -18.98 24.69 -7.21
N ALA A 570 -18.88 25.84 -7.88
CA ALA A 570 -18.25 25.91 -9.19
C ALA A 570 -16.73 25.68 -9.08
N LEU A 571 -16.14 25.17 -10.16
CA LEU A 571 -14.69 25.10 -10.33
C LEU A 571 -14.11 26.51 -10.29
N LEU A 572 -13.01 26.66 -9.57
CA LEU A 572 -12.20 27.87 -9.56
C LEU A 572 -11.17 27.81 -10.70
N SER A 573 -10.31 28.82 -10.82
CA SER A 573 -9.18 28.73 -11.75
C SER A 573 -8.22 27.63 -11.32
N ASP A 574 -7.48 27.06 -12.28
CA ASP A 574 -6.56 25.94 -12.04
C ASP A 574 -5.58 26.22 -10.88
N GLU A 575 -5.03 27.44 -10.79
CA GLU A 575 -4.14 27.84 -9.69
C GLU A 575 -4.80 27.76 -8.30
N HIS A 576 -6.07 28.13 -8.19
CA HIS A 576 -6.81 28.05 -6.92
C HIS A 576 -7.22 26.61 -6.61
N GLU A 577 -7.55 25.81 -7.62
CA GLU A 577 -7.84 24.40 -7.44
C GLU A 577 -6.60 23.62 -6.99
N GLU A 578 -5.41 23.97 -7.49
CA GLU A 578 -4.13 23.40 -7.05
C GLU A 578 -3.81 23.75 -5.59
N ASP A 579 -4.02 25.01 -5.17
CA ASP A 579 -3.86 25.41 -3.75
C ASP A 579 -4.84 24.66 -2.84
N LEU A 580 -6.11 24.55 -3.25
CA LEU A 580 -7.10 23.78 -2.52
C LEU A 580 -6.74 22.29 -2.46
N HIS A 581 -6.24 21.71 -3.55
CA HIS A 581 -5.81 20.32 -3.60
C HIS A 581 -4.65 20.08 -2.63
N MET A 582 -3.63 20.93 -2.62
CA MET A 582 -2.51 20.85 -1.68
C MET A 582 -2.96 20.94 -0.22
N LYS A 583 -3.88 21.86 0.11
CA LYS A 583 -4.49 21.93 1.45
C LYS A 583 -5.28 20.67 1.77
N GLY A 584 -5.98 20.14 0.78
CA GLY A 584 -6.73 18.90 0.85
C GLY A 584 -5.82 17.70 1.16
N GLU A 585 -4.65 17.60 0.53
CA GLU A 585 -3.66 16.57 0.83
C GLU A 585 -3.14 16.67 2.26
N ILE A 586 -2.88 17.88 2.76
CA ILE A 586 -2.49 18.10 4.16
C ILE A 586 -3.60 17.58 5.07
N LYS A 587 -4.86 17.90 4.80
CA LYS A 587 -6.02 17.41 5.55
C LYS A 587 -6.24 15.91 5.44
N LEU A 588 -5.87 15.30 4.32
CA LEU A 588 -5.95 13.86 4.13
C LEU A 588 -4.85 13.13 4.91
N ARG A 589 -3.69 13.76 5.10
CA ARG A 589 -2.59 13.26 5.94
C ARG A 589 -2.83 13.48 7.43
N GLU A 590 -3.65 14.46 7.81
CA GLU A 590 -4.18 14.62 9.17
C GLU A 590 -5.09 13.42 9.51
N ARG A 591 -4.46 12.30 9.88
CA ARG A 591 -5.15 11.06 10.23
C ARG A 591 -5.45 11.04 11.73
N ASP A 592 -6.67 10.64 12.09
CA ASP A 592 -7.00 10.33 13.48
C ASP A 592 -6.37 8.99 13.90
N TRP A 593 -5.08 9.06 14.21
CA TRP A 593 -4.26 7.93 14.61
C TRP A 593 -4.78 7.26 15.89
N VAL A 594 -5.55 7.96 16.73
CA VAL A 594 -6.16 7.40 17.95
C VAL A 594 -7.22 6.36 17.59
N THR A 595 -8.06 6.71 16.63
CA THR A 595 -9.06 5.79 16.07
C THR A 595 -8.38 4.59 15.41
N ASP A 596 -7.25 4.78 14.73
CA ASP A 596 -6.50 3.67 14.13
C ASP A 596 -5.90 2.72 15.15
N VAL A 597 -5.31 3.24 16.23
CA VAL A 597 -4.81 2.42 17.35
C VAL A 597 -5.95 1.56 17.90
N THR A 598 -7.14 2.15 18.04
CA THR A 598 -8.32 1.47 18.58
C THR A 598 -8.77 0.34 17.66
N ARG A 599 -8.92 0.60 16.36
CA ARG A 599 -9.27 -0.43 15.37
C ARG A 599 -8.23 -1.53 15.25
N LEU A 600 -6.96 -1.16 15.28
CA LEU A 600 -5.86 -2.10 15.23
C LEU A 600 -5.92 -3.05 16.44
N ARG A 601 -6.22 -2.50 17.63
CA ARG A 601 -6.42 -3.31 18.83
C ARG A 601 -7.61 -4.23 18.70
N GLU A 602 -8.75 -3.74 18.26
CA GLU A 602 -9.95 -4.56 18.09
C GLU A 602 -9.70 -5.71 17.11
N SER A 603 -9.01 -5.44 16.00
CA SER A 603 -8.57 -6.46 15.05
C SER A 603 -7.66 -7.50 15.72
N CYS A 604 -6.67 -7.08 16.50
CA CYS A 604 -5.81 -7.98 17.26
C CYS A 604 -6.58 -8.78 18.32
N ALA A 605 -7.56 -8.17 19.00
CA ALA A 605 -8.41 -8.82 19.98
C ALA A 605 -9.32 -9.89 19.32
N ARG A 606 -9.91 -9.59 18.16
CA ARG A 606 -10.67 -10.56 17.35
C ARG A 606 -9.79 -11.72 16.90
N LYS A 607 -8.58 -11.45 16.41
CA LYS A 607 -7.60 -12.49 16.03
C LYS A 607 -7.25 -13.38 17.22
N LEU A 608 -7.01 -12.80 18.39
CA LEU A 608 -6.71 -13.54 19.62
C LEU A 608 -7.89 -14.42 20.06
N ALA A 609 -9.13 -13.91 19.96
CA ALA A 609 -10.34 -14.66 20.27
C ALA A 609 -10.53 -15.86 19.32
N ARG A 610 -10.31 -15.67 18.00
CA ARG A 610 -10.38 -16.73 16.99
C ARG A 610 -9.27 -17.78 17.14
N GLY A 611 -8.06 -17.37 17.52
CA GLY A 611 -6.96 -18.30 17.77
C GLY A 611 -7.21 -19.20 18.99
N ASN A 612 -7.90 -18.69 20.01
CA ASN A 612 -8.21 -19.46 21.21
C ASN A 612 -9.32 -20.50 20.99
N THR A 613 -10.29 -20.24 20.11
CA THR A 613 -11.36 -21.21 19.79
C THR A 613 -10.84 -22.42 19.00
N LEU A 614 -9.89 -22.22 18.09
CA LEU A 614 -9.31 -23.31 17.29
C LEU A 614 -8.43 -24.26 18.12
N ASN A 615 -7.68 -23.74 19.11
CA ASN A 615 -6.85 -24.58 19.98
C ASN A 615 -7.65 -25.31 21.09
N GLY A 616 -8.84 -24.84 21.44
CA GLY A 616 -9.69 -25.48 22.45
C GLY A 616 -10.33 -26.80 22.00
N PHE A 617 -10.48 -27.03 20.69
CA PHE A 617 -11.16 -28.23 20.16
C PHE A 617 -10.24 -29.44 19.96
N ALA A 618 -8.92 -29.24 19.86
CA ALA A 618 -7.96 -30.32 19.59
C ALA A 618 -7.44 -31.05 20.86
N GLY A 619 -7.82 -30.62 22.07
CA GLY A 619 -7.17 -31.03 23.32
C GLY A 619 -7.89 -32.01 24.25
N SER A 620 -9.16 -32.36 24.03
CA SER A 620 -9.92 -33.23 24.97
C SER A 620 -10.11 -34.68 24.50
N GLY A 621 -9.13 -35.22 23.77
CA GLY A 621 -9.16 -36.59 23.25
C GLY A 621 -8.27 -37.57 23.99
N SER A 622 -8.32 -37.66 25.34
CA SER A 622 -7.82 -38.85 26.06
C SER A 622 -8.23 -38.87 27.54
N GLN A 623 -9.40 -39.43 27.83
CA GLN A 623 -9.56 -40.49 28.84
C GLN A 623 -11.03 -40.95 28.87
N ASP A 624 -11.26 -42.15 28.32
CA ASP A 624 -12.23 -43.14 28.76
C ASP A 624 -13.50 -42.63 29.48
N GLY A 625 -14.54 -42.39 28.69
CA GLY A 625 -15.90 -42.24 29.20
C GLY A 625 -16.88 -42.43 28.06
N GLU A 626 -17.68 -43.50 28.12
CA GLU A 626 -18.78 -43.77 27.20
C GLU A 626 -19.69 -42.54 27.05
N VAL A 627 -19.77 -41.98 25.84
CA VAL A 627 -20.69 -40.89 25.51
C VAL A 627 -21.84 -41.43 24.67
N TYR A 628 -23.03 -41.44 25.27
CA TYR A 628 -24.31 -41.50 24.57
C TYR A 628 -24.52 -40.20 23.77
N SER A 629 -25.02 -40.30 22.54
CA SER A 629 -25.36 -39.13 21.72
C SER A 629 -26.68 -38.49 22.18
N ALA A 630 -26.74 -37.16 22.20
CA ALA A 630 -27.93 -36.36 22.54
C ALA A 630 -29.11 -36.51 21.54
N ALA A 631 -28.99 -37.38 20.53
CA ALA A 631 -30.02 -37.66 19.53
C ALA A 631 -30.35 -39.17 19.38
N GLY A 632 -29.89 -40.04 20.28
CA GLY A 632 -30.42 -41.40 20.42
C GLY A 632 -30.35 -42.33 19.19
N ARG A 633 -29.49 -42.07 18.20
CA ARG A 633 -29.35 -42.94 17.02
C ARG A 633 -28.01 -43.66 16.97
N LEU A 634 -28.07 -44.99 17.03
CA LEU A 634 -26.95 -45.91 16.83
C LEU A 634 -26.42 -45.81 15.39
N LYS A 635 -25.19 -45.30 15.22
CA LYS A 635 -24.44 -45.42 13.95
C LYS A 635 -24.04 -46.89 13.76
N ARG A 636 -24.61 -47.55 12.74
CA ARG A 636 -24.18 -48.87 12.28
C ARG A 636 -22.72 -48.80 11.81
N GLY A 637 -21.91 -49.72 12.33
CA GLY A 637 -20.48 -49.80 12.08
C GLY A 637 -20.14 -50.09 10.62
N VAL A 638 -19.23 -49.27 10.08
CA VAL A 638 -18.49 -49.55 8.87
C VAL A 638 -17.28 -50.41 9.27
N ARG A 639 -17.25 -51.66 8.80
CA ARG A 639 -16.10 -52.55 8.96
C ARG A 639 -14.98 -52.11 8.04
N VAL A 640 -13.80 -51.84 8.60
CA VAL A 640 -12.55 -51.65 7.85
C VAL A 640 -12.09 -53.01 7.29
N PRO A 641 -11.67 -53.11 6.02
CA PRO A 641 -11.19 -54.37 5.44
C PRO A 641 -9.79 -54.71 5.98
N LYS A 642 -9.61 -55.97 6.38
CA LYS A 642 -8.32 -56.56 6.75
C LYS A 642 -7.41 -56.64 5.52
N SER A 643 -6.21 -56.07 5.63
CA SER A 643 -5.12 -56.33 4.68
C SER A 643 -4.56 -57.75 4.89
N TYR A 644 -4.47 -58.52 3.81
CA TYR A 644 -3.69 -59.75 3.74
C TYR A 644 -2.21 -59.38 3.56
N ARG A 645 -1.32 -60.08 4.27
CA ARG A 645 0.12 -60.07 4.05
C ARG A 645 0.57 -61.53 3.97
N GLU A 646 1.27 -61.86 2.89
CA GLU A 646 2.15 -63.05 2.78
C GLU A 646 3.43 -62.84 3.59
#